data_AF-A0A9R0ZRT5-F1
#
_entry.id   AF-A0A9R0ZRT5-F1
#
_cell.length_a   1.000
_cell.length_b   1.000
_cell.length_c   1.000
_cell.angle_alpha   90.00
_cell.angle_beta   90.00
_cell.angle_gamma   90.00
#
_symmetry.space_group_name_H-M   'P 1'
#
loop_
_entity.id
_entity.type
_entity.pdbx_description
1 polymer ?
#
loop_
_entity_poly.entity_id
_entity_poly.type
_entity_poly.pdbx_seq_one_letter_code
_entity_poly.pdbx_strand_id
1 'polypeptide(L)'
;MQPHLLPPAWLPLGYGHGLRPRALVVKGPCRFHGKGDAALVETAGSRVALQIAQATKVSSANGLQTNLVRNDIQILERTEEPCELDDYCVIPGTEFEQALVDQVRMMLGSMSDGEINVSVYDTAWVALVPSLDDSDSPQFPTTLRWILDNQLPDGSWGDAALFSAYDRVINTLACLVALTKWSLGPDKCRRGLSFLEENVWRLAEEDLELMPIGFEIAFPSLLEVAKSLGIGFPYDDHALQRIYANREVKLKRIPVEMMHRIPTSILHSLEGMPVVDWQKILRLQSTDGSFLYSPSATAYALMQTGDPKCFEYIDRIVKKFNGGVPNVYPVDLFERIWAVDRLERLGISRYFKQEIKQCLDYVHRHWTDEGIGWARNSTVIDVDDTSMAFRLLRLHGYNVSPSVFEKFEKDGEFFCFVGQSTQAVTGMYNLNRASQVRFPGEDLLQRAGRFSYEFLREREAHGTIRDKWIIAKDLPGEVKYTLDFPWYASLPHVEARVYLDQYGGDNDVWIGKTLYRMPLVNNNTYLELAKRDFNRCQVQHQLEWHGLQKWFTENGLEIFGATLRDVLRVYFLAAACIFEPSRAIERLAWAKVSVLANIITKYLRSNFLGNEMMERFMHGGIYEGNSNISWRKGDAKEDILVGALEQLIDLLAQEALPVGEGPTYINNLLRCAWIEWMMQQKNREDDTCISGVVQAGPCMVHDKQTCLLLVKIIEICGGRSGEASSMINTMDGFWFIQLASSICDNLHHKMLLSEDTKRSEATMSHLDEKIEAGMQQLTQNVLRAHGDGASSEPKRTLLSVVRSCYYAANCPPHVFDGHVSKVIFEHVF
;
A
#
# COMPACT_ATOMS: atom_id res chain seq x y z
N MET A 1 -31.89 -22.06 -51.28
CA MET A 1 -32.80 -22.54 -50.23
C MET A 1 -33.22 -21.34 -49.40
N GLN A 2 -34.45 -20.90 -49.63
CA GLN A 2 -35.17 -19.82 -48.95
C GLN A 2 -35.79 -20.42 -47.65
N PRO A 3 -36.46 -19.64 -46.75
CA PRO A 3 -35.95 -18.66 -45.78
C PRO A 3 -36.73 -18.75 -44.43
N HIS A 4 -36.85 -17.63 -43.68
CA HIS A 4 -37.87 -17.25 -42.65
C HIS A 4 -37.38 -17.19 -41.18
N LEU A 5 -37.77 -16.24 -40.31
CA LEU A 5 -38.59 -15.00 -40.35
C LEU A 5 -38.40 -14.28 -38.98
N LEU A 6 -38.37 -12.95 -38.96
CA LEU A 6 -38.73 -12.08 -37.80
C LEU A 6 -40.26 -11.78 -37.86
N PRO A 7 -40.81 -10.91 -36.97
CA PRO A 7 -41.46 -11.12 -35.66
C PRO A 7 -43.01 -11.03 -35.75
N PRO A 8 -43.78 -10.85 -34.64
CA PRO A 8 -44.35 -9.51 -34.40
C PRO A 8 -44.66 -9.12 -32.93
N ALA A 9 -44.80 -7.81 -32.72
CA ALA A 9 -45.35 -7.15 -31.54
C ALA A 9 -46.83 -6.81 -31.73
N TRP A 10 -47.68 -6.82 -30.68
CA TRP A 10 -48.96 -6.06 -30.60
C TRP A 10 -49.35 -5.71 -29.13
N LEU A 11 -49.54 -4.41 -28.88
CA LEU A 11 -50.26 -3.70 -27.78
C LEU A 11 -51.81 -3.78 -28.00
N PRO A 12 -52.74 -3.03 -27.35
CA PRO A 12 -52.90 -2.43 -25.99
C PRO A 12 -54.34 -2.65 -25.38
N LEU A 13 -54.66 -2.00 -24.23
CA LEU A 13 -55.96 -1.51 -23.66
C LEU A 13 -55.99 -1.78 -22.13
N GLY A 14 -56.34 -0.90 -21.18
CA GLY A 14 -56.96 0.43 -21.17
C GLY A 14 -57.98 0.51 -20.01
N TYR A 15 -57.98 1.63 -19.25
CA TYR A 15 -58.93 2.08 -18.20
C TYR A 15 -58.81 1.47 -16.77
N GLY A 16 -58.89 2.22 -15.67
CA GLY A 16 -59.18 3.63 -15.41
C GLY A 16 -59.55 3.86 -13.92
N HIS A 17 -59.46 5.12 -13.46
CA HIS A 17 -59.80 5.68 -12.12
C HIS A 17 -58.78 5.40 -10.99
N GLY A 18 -58.19 6.36 -10.27
CA GLY A 18 -58.47 7.79 -10.10
C GLY A 18 -58.73 8.06 -8.61
N LEU A 19 -57.86 8.85 -7.94
CA LEU A 19 -58.19 9.87 -6.92
C LEU A 19 -56.92 10.45 -6.27
N ARG A 20 -56.79 11.77 -6.45
CA ARG A 20 -56.01 12.77 -5.69
C ARG A 20 -56.59 12.92 -4.26
N PRO A 21 -55.90 13.49 -3.24
CA PRO A 21 -55.66 14.96 -3.12
C PRO A 21 -54.34 15.35 -2.41
N ARG A 22 -53.60 16.37 -2.89
CA ARG A 22 -53.69 17.85 -2.71
C ARG A 22 -52.63 18.36 -1.71
N ALA A 23 -51.79 19.25 -2.23
CA ALA A 23 -51.08 20.27 -1.48
C ALA A 23 -52.05 21.32 -0.90
N LEU A 24 -51.63 21.97 0.19
CA LEU A 24 -52.26 23.19 0.70
C LEU A 24 -51.19 24.17 1.20
N VAL A 25 -51.01 25.23 0.42
CA VAL A 25 -50.50 26.54 0.82
C VAL A 25 -51.71 27.36 1.27
N VAL A 26 -51.70 28.02 2.43
CA VAL A 26 -52.33 29.36 2.62
C VAL A 26 -51.66 30.15 3.78
N LYS A 27 -51.31 31.38 3.42
CA LYS A 27 -51.02 32.65 4.13
C LYS A 27 -51.66 32.91 5.53
N GLY A 28 -50.98 33.77 6.32
CA GLY A 28 -51.39 34.37 7.63
C GLY A 28 -52.63 35.29 7.59
N PRO A 29 -52.95 36.14 8.61
CA PRO A 29 -52.06 37.19 9.17
C PRO A 29 -52.29 37.68 10.65
N CYS A 30 -51.45 38.63 11.12
CA CYS A 30 -51.66 39.70 12.14
C CYS A 30 -51.93 39.30 13.63
N ARG A 31 -51.58 40.02 14.71
CA ARG A 31 -50.80 41.24 15.03
C ARG A 31 -50.69 41.34 16.59
N PHE A 32 -49.56 41.89 17.08
CA PHE A 32 -49.38 42.82 18.22
C PHE A 32 -49.17 42.42 19.72
N HIS A 33 -48.11 43.08 20.27
CA HIS A 33 -47.76 43.50 21.66
C HIS A 33 -47.00 42.49 22.57
N GLY A 34 -45.82 42.80 23.14
CA GLY A 34 -44.97 44.00 23.11
C GLY A 34 -43.72 43.90 24.03
N LYS A 35 -42.81 44.90 23.87
CA LYS A 35 -41.70 45.38 24.76
C LYS A 35 -40.54 44.38 25.01
N GLY A 36 -39.31 44.60 24.54
CA GLY A 36 -38.30 45.65 24.90
C GLY A 36 -37.15 44.91 25.62
N ASP A 37 -35.87 44.90 25.25
CA ASP A 37 -34.97 46.01 24.90
C ASP A 37 -33.78 45.56 24.03
N ALA A 38 -33.49 46.39 23.01
CA ALA A 38 -32.18 46.97 22.63
C ALA A 38 -30.93 46.05 22.50
N ALA A 39 -30.52 45.74 21.25
CA ALA A 39 -29.46 46.42 20.47
C ALA A 39 -28.03 45.96 20.86
N LEU A 40 -27.28 45.29 19.98
CA LEU A 40 -26.62 45.87 18.80
C LEU A 40 -26.40 44.84 17.68
N VAL A 41 -26.45 45.37 16.46
CA VAL A 41 -26.25 44.73 15.14
C VAL A 41 -24.88 45.14 14.61
N GLU A 42 -24.18 44.22 13.93
CA GLU A 42 -23.41 44.40 12.66
C GLU A 42 -22.65 43.07 12.37
N THR A 43 -23.05 42.21 11.42
CA THR A 43 -22.83 42.15 9.95
C THR A 43 -21.39 42.02 9.43
N ALA A 44 -21.24 41.05 8.51
CA ALA A 44 -20.15 40.79 7.54
C ALA A 44 -18.83 40.26 8.14
N GLY A 45 -18.12 39.29 7.58
CA GLY A 45 -18.03 38.84 6.19
C GLY A 45 -16.57 38.95 5.72
N SER A 46 -15.93 37.80 5.49
CA SER A 46 -14.72 37.59 4.67
C SER A 46 -13.30 37.86 5.21
N ARG A 47 -12.37 36.98 4.76
CA ARG A 47 -10.88 36.94 4.79
C ARG A 47 -10.27 36.24 6.02
N VAL A 48 -9.78 34.99 5.97
CA VAL A 48 -8.68 34.37 5.17
C VAL A 48 -7.32 35.05 5.36
N ALA A 49 -6.41 34.26 5.95
CA ALA A 49 -4.95 34.25 5.85
C ALA A 49 -4.16 35.49 6.30
N LEU A 50 -3.35 35.31 7.37
CA LEU A 50 -1.90 35.57 7.39
C LEU A 50 -1.38 35.40 8.82
N GLN A 51 -0.54 34.38 9.05
CA GLN A 51 0.73 34.44 9.80
C GLN A 51 1.24 33.03 10.14
N ILE A 52 1.71 32.32 9.12
CA ILE A 52 2.84 31.40 9.25
C ILE A 52 4.07 32.22 8.88
N ALA A 53 4.73 32.81 9.87
CA ALA A 53 6.11 33.30 9.80
C ALA A 53 6.53 33.83 11.18
N GLN A 54 6.93 32.93 12.08
CA GLN A 54 7.97 33.15 13.10
C GLN A 54 8.06 31.93 14.02
N ALA A 55 8.75 30.88 13.55
CA ALA A 55 9.27 29.84 14.44
C ALA A 55 10.51 29.17 13.85
N THR A 56 11.52 29.97 13.48
CA THR A 56 12.90 29.52 13.36
C THR A 56 13.78 30.44 14.20
N LYS A 57 13.91 30.09 15.49
CA LYS A 57 15.12 30.36 16.27
C LYS A 57 15.31 29.23 17.27
N VAL A 58 16.33 28.43 16.98
CA VAL A 58 16.89 27.38 17.81
C VAL A 58 17.25 27.93 19.19
N SER A 59 16.79 27.25 20.24
CA SER A 59 17.42 27.25 21.56
C SER A 59 17.08 25.94 22.26
N SER A 60 18.11 25.13 22.44
CA SER A 60 18.24 23.97 23.33
C SER A 60 17.28 23.90 24.52
N ALA A 61 16.68 22.73 24.77
CA ALA A 61 16.70 22.07 26.09
C ALA A 61 15.98 20.70 26.06
N ASN A 62 16.65 19.70 26.62
CA ASN A 62 16.20 18.33 26.91
C ASN A 62 14.94 18.28 27.82
N GLY A 63 13.75 18.62 27.31
CA GLY A 63 12.54 18.69 28.14
C GLY A 63 11.22 18.20 27.54
N LEU A 64 11.14 17.92 26.24
CA LEU A 64 9.89 17.42 25.62
C LEU A 64 9.84 15.89 25.46
N GLN A 65 10.99 15.22 25.38
CA GLN A 65 11.05 13.76 25.19
C GLN A 65 10.66 12.97 26.44
N THR A 66 10.75 13.58 27.62
CA THR A 66 10.39 12.94 28.89
C THR A 66 8.90 12.97 29.18
N ASN A 67 8.10 13.86 28.57
CA ASN A 67 6.66 13.94 28.82
C ASN A 67 5.83 13.05 27.88
N LEU A 68 6.28 12.79 26.65
CA LEU A 68 5.66 11.78 25.77
C LEU A 68 5.91 10.36 26.29
N VAL A 69 7.17 10.05 26.65
CA VAL A 69 7.52 8.75 27.26
C VAL A 69 6.77 8.48 28.57
N ARG A 70 6.41 9.52 29.34
CA ARG A 70 5.66 9.35 30.60
C ARG A 70 4.18 9.06 30.38
N ASN A 71 3.58 9.58 29.30
CA ASN A 71 2.19 9.30 28.94
C ASN A 71 2.06 7.91 28.27
N ASP A 72 3.03 7.51 27.45
CA ASP A 72 3.03 6.19 26.78
C ASP A 72 3.23 5.04 27.79
N ILE A 73 4.00 5.26 28.86
CA ILE A 73 4.13 4.32 29.99
C ILE A 73 2.83 4.26 30.82
N GLN A 74 2.10 5.37 30.98
CA GLN A 74 0.84 5.38 31.73
C GLN A 74 -0.28 4.58 31.04
N ILE A 75 -0.31 4.51 29.71
CA ILE A 75 -1.29 3.70 28.97
C ILE A 75 -1.01 2.19 29.18
N LEU A 76 0.26 1.80 29.27
CA LEU A 76 0.69 0.40 29.51
C LEU A 76 0.56 -0.04 30.97
N GLU A 77 0.55 0.89 31.93
CA GLU A 77 0.47 0.63 33.38
C GLU A 77 -0.92 0.89 33.98
N ARG A 78 -1.90 1.36 33.18
CA ARG A 78 -3.28 1.55 33.64
C ARG A 78 -3.92 0.18 33.94
N THR A 79 -3.99 -0.12 35.23
CA THR A 79 -5.07 -0.93 35.79
C THR A 79 -6.33 -0.06 35.81
N GLU A 80 -7.00 0.09 34.65
CA GLU A 80 -8.30 0.75 34.68
C GLU A 80 -9.27 -0.09 35.51
N GLU A 81 -9.96 0.56 36.44
CA GLU A 81 -11.20 0.03 37.03
C GLU A 81 -12.10 -0.46 35.90
N PRO A 82 -12.89 -1.53 36.09
CA PRO A 82 -13.67 -2.15 35.02
C PRO A 82 -14.57 -1.09 34.38
N CYS A 83 -14.22 -0.67 33.15
CA CYS A 83 -15.13 0.10 32.32
C CYS A 83 -16.41 -0.73 32.19
N GLU A 84 -17.54 -0.18 32.62
CA GLU A 84 -18.82 -0.85 32.54
C GLU A 84 -19.09 -1.26 31.09
N LEU A 85 -19.39 -2.54 30.89
CA LEU A 85 -19.64 -3.20 29.59
C LEU A 85 -20.74 -2.53 28.73
N ASP A 86 -21.44 -1.53 29.24
CA ASP A 86 -22.54 -0.83 28.56
C ASP A 86 -22.06 0.29 27.60
N ASP A 87 -20.80 0.75 27.69
CA ASP A 87 -20.27 1.76 26.75
C ASP A 87 -19.75 1.15 25.42
N TYR A 88 -19.57 -0.17 25.34
CA TYR A 88 -19.38 -0.90 24.08
C TYR A 88 -20.72 -1.41 23.56
N CYS A 89 -21.65 -0.49 23.34
CA CYS A 89 -22.90 -0.77 22.63
C CYS A 89 -22.61 -1.31 21.23
N VAL A 90 -23.05 -2.57 20.99
CA VAL A 90 -23.45 -3.18 19.71
C VAL A 90 -22.60 -2.76 18.51
N ILE A 91 -21.71 -3.61 17.96
CA ILE A 91 -21.06 -3.34 16.65
C ILE A 91 -22.14 -3.04 15.59
N PRO A 92 -22.40 -1.78 15.22
CA PRO A 92 -23.45 -1.44 14.27
C PRO A 92 -22.73 -1.08 12.97
N GLY A 93 -22.62 -1.99 12.01
CA GLY A 93 -21.89 -1.63 10.79
C GLY A 93 -21.74 -2.64 9.66
N THR A 94 -22.19 -3.89 9.79
CA THR A 94 -21.98 -4.90 8.74
C THR A 94 -22.60 -4.50 7.40
N GLU A 95 -23.77 -3.85 7.41
CA GLU A 95 -24.44 -3.40 6.16
C GLU A 95 -23.67 -2.28 5.45
N PHE A 96 -23.16 -1.29 6.18
CA PHE A 96 -22.44 -0.15 5.58
C PHE A 96 -21.04 -0.53 5.10
N GLU A 97 -20.34 -1.40 5.82
CA GLU A 97 -19.07 -1.96 5.35
C GLU A 97 -19.29 -2.81 4.11
N GLN A 98 -20.34 -3.63 4.07
CA GLN A 98 -20.65 -4.45 2.90
C GLN A 98 -20.94 -3.58 1.67
N ALA A 99 -21.64 -2.46 1.84
CA ALA A 99 -21.87 -1.51 0.75
C ALA A 99 -20.56 -0.91 0.19
N LEU A 100 -19.61 -0.55 1.06
CA LEU A 100 -18.29 -0.06 0.64
C LEU A 100 -17.48 -1.16 -0.06
N VAL A 101 -17.50 -2.40 0.46
CA VAL A 101 -16.86 -3.55 -0.17
C VAL A 101 -17.44 -3.79 -1.57
N ASP A 102 -18.76 -3.77 -1.73
CA ASP A 102 -19.41 -3.96 -3.02
C ASP A 102 -19.10 -2.82 -4.00
N GLN A 103 -19.01 -1.58 -3.50
CA GLN A 103 -18.55 -0.44 -4.29
C GLN A 103 -17.13 -0.65 -4.82
N VAL A 104 -16.19 -1.08 -3.96
CA VAL A 104 -14.81 -1.36 -4.38
C VAL A 104 -14.76 -2.55 -5.36
N ARG A 105 -15.56 -3.60 -5.17
CA ARG A 105 -15.65 -4.69 -6.16
C ARG A 105 -16.11 -4.20 -7.52
N MET A 106 -17.14 -3.34 -7.56
CA MET A 106 -17.61 -2.75 -8.82
C MET A 106 -16.53 -1.89 -9.47
N MET A 107 -15.79 -1.11 -8.67
CA MET A 107 -14.65 -0.33 -9.14
C MET A 107 -13.58 -1.21 -9.80
N LEU A 108 -13.12 -2.26 -9.12
CA LEU A 108 -12.13 -3.22 -9.66
C LEU A 108 -12.67 -3.95 -10.90
N GLY A 109 -13.93 -4.37 -10.88
CA GLY A 109 -14.59 -5.05 -12.01
C GLY A 109 -14.81 -4.16 -13.23
N SER A 110 -14.79 -2.83 -13.06
CA SER A 110 -14.92 -1.85 -14.16
C SER A 110 -13.61 -1.52 -14.87
N MET A 111 -12.47 -1.96 -14.33
CA MET A 111 -11.14 -1.65 -14.88
C MET A 111 -11.02 -2.09 -16.33
N SER A 112 -10.60 -1.17 -17.19
CA SER A 112 -10.43 -1.40 -18.63
C SER A 112 -9.04 -0.92 -19.08
N ASP A 113 -9.00 0.08 -19.96
CA ASP A 113 -7.80 0.77 -20.46
C ASP A 113 -7.27 1.84 -19.48
N GLY A 114 -7.89 1.99 -18.31
CA GLY A 114 -7.56 2.99 -17.28
C GLY A 114 -8.63 4.07 -17.13
N GLU A 115 -8.99 4.37 -15.88
CA GLU A 115 -9.79 5.52 -15.47
C GLU A 115 -8.85 6.65 -15.01
N ILE A 116 -8.82 7.71 -15.81
CA ILE A 116 -7.93 8.86 -15.66
C ILE A 116 -8.70 10.13 -16.03
N ASN A 117 -8.47 11.24 -15.34
CA ASN A 117 -9.12 12.49 -15.68
C ASN A 117 -8.60 13.10 -17.01
N VAL A 118 -9.41 13.97 -17.60
CA VAL A 118 -9.10 14.66 -18.86
C VAL A 118 -7.96 15.67 -18.64
N SER A 119 -7.01 15.70 -19.57
CA SER A 119 -5.97 16.72 -19.70
C SER A 119 -6.47 17.84 -20.60
N VAL A 120 -6.46 19.07 -20.08
CA VAL A 120 -6.93 20.21 -20.86
C VAL A 120 -5.95 20.55 -21.99
N TYR A 121 -4.65 20.55 -21.69
CA TYR A 121 -3.58 20.78 -22.65
C TYR A 121 -3.65 19.81 -23.83
N ASP A 122 -3.79 18.50 -23.56
CA ASP A 122 -3.90 17.50 -24.62
C ASP A 122 -5.17 17.66 -25.44
N THR A 123 -6.29 17.93 -24.77
CA THR A 123 -7.57 18.20 -25.45
C THR A 123 -7.47 19.40 -26.38
N ALA A 124 -6.74 20.45 -25.99
CA ALA A 124 -6.47 21.60 -26.85
C ALA A 124 -5.60 21.26 -28.06
N TRP A 125 -4.59 20.39 -27.92
CA TRP A 125 -3.81 19.92 -29.07
C TRP A 125 -4.64 19.08 -30.04
N VAL A 126 -5.53 18.22 -29.54
CA VAL A 126 -6.47 17.48 -30.40
C VAL A 126 -7.44 18.44 -31.09
N ALA A 127 -7.89 19.49 -30.41
CA ALA A 127 -8.77 20.51 -30.97
C ALA A 127 -8.13 21.31 -32.12
N LEU A 128 -6.80 21.33 -32.23
CA LEU A 128 -6.08 22.01 -33.32
C LEU A 128 -6.05 21.21 -34.63
N VAL A 129 -6.36 19.91 -34.60
CA VAL A 129 -6.31 19.06 -35.79
C VAL A 129 -7.35 19.53 -36.82
N PRO A 130 -6.93 20.02 -38.01
CA PRO A 130 -7.86 20.37 -39.07
C PRO A 130 -8.48 19.11 -39.67
N SER A 131 -9.70 19.21 -40.19
CA SER A 131 -10.36 18.12 -40.87
C SER A 131 -9.52 17.65 -42.07
N LEU A 132 -9.40 16.33 -42.22
CA LEU A 132 -8.66 15.72 -43.33
C LEU A 132 -9.33 16.00 -44.69
N ASP A 133 -10.63 16.32 -44.68
CA ASP A 133 -11.43 16.64 -45.87
C ASP A 133 -11.55 18.16 -46.12
N ASP A 134 -11.45 18.98 -45.07
CA ASP A 134 -11.62 20.44 -45.12
C ASP A 134 -10.73 21.15 -44.09
N SER A 135 -9.70 21.85 -44.55
CA SER A 135 -8.73 22.49 -43.66
C SER A 135 -9.30 23.63 -42.81
N ASP A 136 -10.48 24.15 -43.16
CA ASP A 136 -11.13 25.27 -42.47
C ASP A 136 -12.12 24.83 -41.37
N SER A 137 -12.23 23.52 -41.12
CA SER A 137 -13.02 22.97 -40.02
C SER A 137 -12.21 22.04 -39.09
N PRO A 138 -12.57 21.92 -37.80
CA PRO A 138 -11.87 21.03 -36.87
C PRO A 138 -12.26 19.57 -37.12
N GLN A 139 -11.26 18.66 -37.09
CA GLN A 139 -11.49 17.22 -37.21
C GLN A 139 -12.31 16.66 -36.04
N PHE A 140 -12.15 17.25 -34.84
CA PHE A 140 -12.78 16.79 -33.60
C PHE A 140 -13.57 17.93 -32.93
N PRO A 141 -14.73 18.35 -33.45
CA PRO A 141 -15.47 19.50 -32.92
C PRO A 141 -15.95 19.34 -31.46
N THR A 142 -16.08 18.10 -30.98
CA THR A 142 -16.45 17.80 -29.59
C THR A 142 -15.39 18.22 -28.58
N THR A 143 -14.11 18.28 -28.97
CA THR A 143 -13.02 18.72 -28.08
C THR A 143 -13.08 20.21 -27.83
N LEU A 144 -13.41 21.01 -28.85
CA LEU A 144 -13.66 22.45 -28.70
C LEU A 144 -14.85 22.73 -27.79
N ARG A 145 -15.93 21.94 -27.93
CA ARG A 145 -17.08 22.02 -27.03
C ARG A 145 -16.69 21.73 -25.59
N TRP A 146 -15.91 20.67 -25.38
CA TRP A 146 -15.38 20.31 -24.07
C TRP A 146 -14.58 21.47 -23.46
N ILE A 147 -13.67 22.11 -24.23
CA ILE A 147 -12.88 23.26 -23.77
C ILE A 147 -13.78 24.42 -23.33
N LEU A 148 -14.81 24.77 -24.13
CA LEU A 148 -15.74 25.86 -23.82
C LEU A 148 -16.51 25.60 -22.51
N ASP A 149 -16.91 24.36 -22.28
CA ASP A 149 -17.74 23.95 -21.15
C ASP A 149 -16.93 23.80 -19.83
N ASN A 150 -15.59 23.67 -19.91
CA ASN A 150 -14.73 23.35 -18.75
C ASN A 150 -13.76 24.47 -18.31
N GLN A 151 -14.03 25.74 -18.68
CA GLN A 151 -13.27 26.87 -18.11
C GLN A 151 -13.58 27.07 -16.63
N LEU A 152 -12.56 27.21 -15.79
CA LEU A 152 -12.70 27.43 -14.35
C LEU A 152 -13.28 28.83 -14.03
N PRO A 153 -13.78 29.06 -12.80
CA PRO A 153 -14.35 30.34 -12.40
C PRO A 153 -13.37 31.53 -12.50
N ASP A 154 -12.07 31.30 -12.27
CA ASP A 154 -11.01 32.31 -12.38
C ASP A 154 -10.61 32.63 -13.84
N GLY A 155 -11.20 31.94 -14.82
CA GLY A 155 -10.87 32.10 -16.24
C GLY A 155 -9.76 31.18 -16.74
N SER A 156 -9.10 30.44 -15.86
CA SER A 156 -8.09 29.44 -16.23
C SER A 156 -8.71 28.11 -16.66
N TRP A 157 -7.83 27.20 -17.09
CA TRP A 157 -8.09 25.77 -17.20
C TRP A 157 -6.98 24.99 -16.47
N GLY A 158 -7.29 23.78 -15.98
CA GLY A 158 -6.36 22.90 -15.27
C GLY A 158 -7.05 22.09 -14.17
N ASP A 159 -6.29 21.53 -13.22
CA ASP A 159 -6.88 20.84 -12.06
C ASP A 159 -7.68 21.82 -11.18
N ALA A 160 -8.93 21.49 -10.89
CA ALA A 160 -9.84 22.37 -10.16
C ALA A 160 -9.58 22.39 -8.64
N ALA A 161 -9.03 21.31 -8.09
CA ALA A 161 -8.84 21.14 -6.65
C ALA A 161 -7.44 21.59 -6.19
N LEU A 162 -6.41 21.44 -7.03
CA LEU A 162 -5.06 21.88 -6.77
C LEU A 162 -4.65 23.00 -7.73
N PHE A 163 -4.20 24.12 -7.19
CA PHE A 163 -3.60 25.19 -7.98
C PHE A 163 -2.09 24.95 -8.13
N SER A 164 -1.62 24.83 -9.37
CA SER A 164 -0.21 25.00 -9.75
C SER A 164 -0.13 26.05 -10.84
N ALA A 165 0.75 27.03 -10.70
CA ALA A 165 0.99 28.03 -11.73
C ALA A 165 1.42 27.37 -13.05
N TYR A 166 2.32 26.38 -13.01
CA TYR A 166 2.72 25.63 -14.19
C TYR A 166 1.54 24.97 -14.89
N ASP A 167 0.71 24.22 -14.15
CA ASP A 167 -0.47 23.55 -14.70
C ASP A 167 -1.48 24.55 -15.28
N ARG A 168 -1.85 25.59 -14.53
CA ARG A 168 -2.87 26.54 -14.97
C ARG A 168 -2.44 27.35 -16.18
N VAL A 169 -1.19 27.79 -16.23
CA VAL A 169 -0.70 28.64 -17.33
C VAL A 169 -0.62 27.86 -18.64
N ILE A 170 -0.05 26.65 -18.65
CA ILE A 170 0.07 25.87 -19.89
C ILE A 170 -1.29 25.42 -20.43
N ASN A 171 -2.19 24.94 -19.55
CA ASN A 171 -3.54 24.53 -19.94
C ASN A 171 -4.34 25.72 -20.50
N THR A 172 -4.28 26.88 -19.82
CA THR A 172 -5.00 28.08 -20.27
C THR A 172 -4.49 28.58 -21.61
N LEU A 173 -3.17 28.67 -21.78
CA LEU A 173 -2.59 29.10 -23.07
C LEU A 173 -2.98 28.14 -24.21
N ALA A 174 -2.99 26.84 -23.96
CA ALA A 174 -3.35 25.85 -24.97
C ALA A 174 -4.81 26.00 -25.41
N CYS A 175 -5.73 26.22 -24.46
CA CYS A 175 -7.13 26.53 -24.78
C CYS A 175 -7.28 27.83 -25.57
N LEU A 176 -6.55 28.90 -25.21
CA LEU A 176 -6.59 30.15 -25.98
C LEU A 176 -6.14 29.94 -27.42
N VAL A 177 -5.06 29.17 -27.63
CA VAL A 177 -4.56 28.81 -28.96
C VAL A 177 -5.62 28.06 -29.76
N ALA A 178 -6.23 27.01 -29.19
CA ALA A 178 -7.27 26.23 -29.85
C ALA A 178 -8.52 27.06 -30.20
N LEU A 179 -9.05 27.82 -29.23
CA LEU A 179 -10.25 28.64 -29.44
C LEU A 179 -10.01 29.79 -30.43
N THR A 180 -8.82 30.40 -30.40
CA THR A 180 -8.45 31.48 -31.33
C THR A 180 -8.31 30.95 -32.76
N LYS A 181 -7.67 29.79 -32.94
CA LYS A 181 -7.52 29.15 -34.26
C LYS A 181 -8.87 28.97 -34.99
N TRP A 182 -9.92 28.67 -34.25
CA TRP A 182 -11.27 28.44 -34.79
C TRP A 182 -12.24 29.60 -34.59
N SER A 183 -11.78 30.75 -34.08
CA SER A 183 -12.62 31.93 -33.81
C SER A 183 -13.84 31.64 -32.92
N LEU A 184 -13.66 30.82 -31.88
CA LEU A 184 -14.72 30.40 -30.96
C LEU A 184 -14.57 31.03 -29.57
N GLY A 185 -15.70 31.23 -28.89
CA GLY A 185 -15.74 31.59 -27.46
C GLY A 185 -14.98 32.86 -27.06
N PRO A 186 -15.22 34.03 -27.69
CA PRO A 186 -14.46 35.26 -27.41
C PRO A 186 -14.51 35.69 -25.93
N ASP A 187 -15.62 35.45 -25.24
CA ASP A 187 -15.74 35.70 -23.79
C ASP A 187 -14.82 34.81 -22.95
N LYS A 188 -14.71 33.52 -23.33
CA LYS A 188 -13.82 32.55 -22.68
C LYS A 188 -12.37 32.95 -22.92
N CYS A 189 -12.03 33.34 -24.15
CA CYS A 189 -10.70 33.82 -24.50
C CYS A 189 -10.28 35.05 -23.70
N ARG A 190 -11.16 36.05 -23.56
CA ARG A 190 -10.89 37.26 -22.77
C ARG A 190 -10.58 36.94 -21.31
N ARG A 191 -11.37 36.05 -20.69
CA ARG A 191 -11.16 35.63 -19.29
C ARG A 191 -9.85 34.86 -19.12
N GLY A 192 -9.54 33.96 -20.05
CA GLY A 192 -8.27 33.21 -20.02
C GLY A 192 -7.06 34.13 -20.20
N LEU A 193 -7.16 35.15 -21.05
CA LEU A 193 -6.09 36.12 -21.22
C LEU A 193 -5.87 36.96 -19.95
N SER A 194 -6.94 37.46 -19.33
CA SER A 194 -6.88 38.17 -18.04
C SER A 194 -6.19 37.32 -16.97
N PHE A 195 -6.53 36.02 -16.91
CA PHE A 195 -5.88 35.10 -15.98
C PHE A 195 -4.37 35.01 -16.22
N LEU A 196 -3.93 34.87 -17.48
CA LEU A 196 -2.51 34.77 -17.82
C LEU A 196 -1.76 36.06 -17.47
N GLU A 197 -2.32 37.22 -17.80
CA GLU A 197 -1.75 38.54 -17.45
C GLU A 197 -1.52 38.68 -15.92
N GLU A 198 -2.43 38.13 -15.11
CA GLU A 198 -2.37 38.21 -13.65
C GLU A 198 -1.45 37.17 -13.00
N ASN A 199 -1.08 36.08 -13.69
CA ASN A 199 -0.50 34.88 -13.05
C ASN A 199 0.81 34.36 -13.66
N VAL A 200 1.25 34.81 -14.84
CA VAL A 200 2.49 34.28 -15.48
C VAL A 200 3.74 34.48 -14.61
N TRP A 201 3.84 35.58 -13.87
CA TRP A 201 4.96 35.86 -12.96
C TRP A 201 5.19 34.75 -11.93
N ARG A 202 4.13 34.02 -11.53
CA ARG A 202 4.22 32.92 -10.54
C ARG A 202 5.08 31.75 -11.02
N LEU A 203 5.27 31.58 -12.34
CA LEU A 203 6.15 30.55 -12.90
C LEU A 203 7.63 30.73 -12.49
N ALA A 204 8.03 31.94 -12.09
CA ALA A 204 9.36 32.23 -11.58
C ALA A 204 9.52 31.79 -10.11
N GLU A 205 8.44 31.82 -9.33
CA GLU A 205 8.43 31.58 -7.87
C GLU A 205 8.03 30.16 -7.48
N GLU A 206 7.22 29.48 -8.28
CA GLU A 206 6.75 28.12 -7.98
C GLU A 206 7.91 27.11 -7.97
N ASP A 207 7.79 26.10 -7.10
CA ASP A 207 8.77 25.03 -6.96
C ASP A 207 8.92 24.25 -8.29
N LEU A 208 10.16 24.07 -8.73
CA LEU A 208 10.50 23.37 -9.97
C LEU A 208 10.13 21.88 -9.94
N GLU A 209 9.95 21.31 -8.75
CA GLU A 209 9.50 19.92 -8.61
C GLU A 209 8.03 19.74 -9.02
N LEU A 210 7.21 20.79 -8.95
CA LEU A 210 5.82 20.78 -9.41
C LEU A 210 5.69 20.97 -10.93
N MET A 211 6.80 21.24 -11.62
CA MET A 211 6.80 21.52 -13.05
C MET A 211 6.42 20.25 -13.85
N PRO A 212 5.36 20.31 -14.68
CA PRO A 212 4.91 19.18 -15.49
C PRO A 212 5.98 18.63 -16.42
N ILE A 213 5.82 17.37 -16.79
CA ILE A 213 6.74 16.66 -17.70
C ILE A 213 6.79 17.41 -19.03
N GLY A 214 8.00 17.67 -19.50
CA GLY A 214 8.20 18.30 -20.80
C GLY A 214 7.82 19.78 -20.86
N PHE A 215 7.40 20.41 -19.75
CA PHE A 215 6.96 21.82 -19.72
C PHE A 215 7.96 22.77 -20.41
N GLU A 216 9.26 22.64 -20.09
CA GLU A 216 10.32 23.49 -20.67
C GLU A 216 10.49 23.34 -22.20
N ILE A 217 9.92 22.29 -22.79
CA ILE A 217 9.95 22.04 -24.23
C ILE A 217 8.57 22.35 -24.84
N ALA A 218 7.49 21.86 -24.23
CA ALA A 218 6.13 22.07 -24.69
C ALA A 218 5.70 23.55 -24.61
N PHE A 219 5.90 24.20 -23.46
CA PHE A 219 5.38 25.54 -23.20
C PHE A 219 5.98 26.60 -24.15
N PRO A 220 7.30 26.66 -24.40
CA PRO A 220 7.82 27.66 -25.33
C PRO A 220 7.43 27.38 -26.79
N SER A 221 7.19 26.13 -27.18
CA SER A 221 6.66 25.82 -28.52
C SER A 221 5.23 26.32 -28.67
N LEU A 222 4.42 26.16 -27.63
CA LEU A 222 3.06 26.67 -27.57
C LEU A 222 3.03 28.21 -27.59
N LEU A 223 4.01 28.88 -26.97
CA LEU A 223 4.17 30.34 -27.04
C LEU A 223 4.40 30.83 -28.48
N GLU A 224 5.23 30.14 -29.26
CA GLU A 224 5.43 30.49 -30.68
C GLU A 224 4.14 30.33 -31.50
N VAL A 225 3.35 29.28 -31.23
CA VAL A 225 2.03 29.11 -31.86
C VAL A 225 1.10 30.26 -31.46
N ALA A 226 1.02 30.61 -30.19
CA ALA A 226 0.20 31.71 -29.69
C ALA A 226 0.59 33.05 -30.33
N LYS A 227 1.89 33.29 -30.49
CA LYS A 227 2.44 34.49 -31.14
C LYS A 227 2.06 34.54 -32.62
N SER A 228 2.10 33.41 -33.33
CA SER A 228 1.69 33.34 -34.74
C SER A 228 0.20 33.62 -34.96
N LEU A 229 -0.63 33.35 -33.95
CA LEU A 229 -2.07 33.65 -33.94
C LEU A 229 -2.41 35.06 -33.42
N GLY A 230 -1.42 35.87 -33.03
CA GLY A 230 -1.63 37.22 -32.52
C GLY A 230 -2.27 37.29 -31.14
N ILE A 231 -2.13 36.24 -30.31
CA ILE A 231 -2.65 36.23 -28.93
C ILE A 231 -1.81 37.17 -28.07
N GLY A 232 -2.46 38.08 -27.33
CA GLY A 232 -1.82 39.12 -26.50
C GLY A 232 -1.19 38.63 -25.20
N PHE A 233 -0.44 37.53 -25.23
CA PHE A 233 0.25 36.97 -24.07
C PHE A 233 1.43 37.87 -23.62
N PRO A 234 1.79 37.92 -22.32
CA PRO A 234 2.94 38.68 -21.82
C PRO A 234 4.28 38.03 -22.19
N TYR A 235 4.67 38.09 -23.48
CA TYR A 235 5.87 37.42 -24.01
C TYR A 235 7.21 37.93 -23.46
N ASP A 236 7.22 39.14 -22.89
CA ASP A 236 8.43 39.77 -22.33
C ASP A 236 8.56 39.55 -20.81
N ASP A 237 7.69 38.74 -20.20
CA ASP A 237 7.74 38.47 -18.76
C ASP A 237 9.05 37.75 -18.38
N HIS A 238 9.70 38.23 -17.33
CA HIS A 238 10.94 37.67 -16.79
C HIS A 238 10.85 36.17 -16.46
N ALA A 239 9.67 35.68 -16.09
CA ALA A 239 9.46 34.27 -15.77
C ALA A 239 9.77 33.34 -16.95
N LEU A 240 9.64 33.84 -18.19
CA LEU A 240 9.89 33.08 -19.41
C LEU A 240 11.37 32.95 -19.73
N GLN A 241 12.21 33.91 -19.31
CA GLN A 241 13.64 33.92 -19.63
C GLN A 241 14.33 32.64 -19.13
N ARG A 242 14.02 32.23 -17.90
CA ARG A 242 14.52 30.98 -17.31
C ARG A 242 14.06 29.75 -18.09
N ILE A 243 12.79 29.73 -18.51
CA ILE A 243 12.20 28.60 -19.24
C ILE A 243 12.88 28.44 -20.60
N TYR A 244 13.07 29.53 -21.36
CA TYR A 244 13.79 29.50 -22.63
C TYR A 244 15.26 29.08 -22.45
N ALA A 245 15.95 29.56 -21.41
CA ALA A 245 17.31 29.13 -21.13
C ALA A 245 17.40 27.62 -20.84
N ASN A 246 16.47 27.09 -20.05
CA ASN A 246 16.42 25.66 -19.75
C ASN A 246 16.06 24.82 -20.99
N ARG A 247 15.16 25.31 -21.85
CA ARG A 247 14.84 24.68 -23.14
C ARG A 247 16.09 24.47 -23.97
N GLU A 248 16.92 25.50 -24.13
CA GLU A 248 18.17 25.44 -24.91
C GLU A 248 19.14 24.40 -24.35
N VAL A 249 19.28 24.33 -23.02
CA VAL A 249 20.09 23.31 -22.35
C VAL A 249 19.54 21.91 -22.62
N LYS A 250 18.23 21.72 -22.54
CA LYS A 250 17.58 20.42 -22.78
C LYS A 250 17.71 19.98 -24.23
N LEU A 251 17.42 20.85 -25.19
CA LEU A 251 17.51 20.54 -26.61
C LEU A 251 18.93 20.10 -27.01
N LYS A 252 19.98 20.73 -26.44
CA LYS A 252 21.38 20.34 -26.67
C LYS A 252 21.74 18.96 -26.10
N ARG A 253 21.02 18.51 -25.06
CA ARG A 253 21.22 17.19 -24.44
C ARG A 253 20.45 16.08 -25.15
N ILE A 254 19.46 16.42 -25.98
CA ILE A 254 18.68 15.42 -26.71
C ILE A 254 19.55 14.79 -27.80
N PRO A 255 19.78 13.47 -27.75
CA PRO A 255 20.49 12.77 -28.82
C PRO A 255 19.55 12.62 -30.03
N VAL A 256 19.49 13.64 -30.89
CA VAL A 256 18.58 13.72 -32.05
C VAL A 256 18.66 12.47 -32.93
N GLU A 257 19.85 11.88 -33.09
CA GLU A 257 20.00 10.64 -33.85
C GLU A 257 19.31 9.44 -33.17
N MET A 258 19.42 9.30 -31.85
CA MET A 258 18.77 8.21 -31.11
C MET A 258 17.25 8.38 -31.12
N MET A 259 16.76 9.61 -30.98
CA MET A 259 15.32 9.93 -31.05
C MET A 259 14.64 9.41 -32.32
N HIS A 260 15.36 9.31 -33.45
CA HIS A 260 14.85 8.82 -34.71
C HIS A 260 15.16 7.33 -34.99
N ARG A 261 15.88 6.65 -34.10
CA ARG A 261 16.31 5.25 -34.27
C ARG A 261 15.63 4.29 -33.31
N ILE A 262 15.39 4.71 -32.08
CA ILE A 262 14.83 3.87 -31.02
C ILE A 262 13.71 4.60 -30.28
N PRO A 263 12.69 3.87 -29.76
CA PRO A 263 11.69 4.46 -28.90
C PRO A 263 12.33 5.03 -27.63
N THR A 264 12.00 6.27 -27.28
CA THR A 264 12.46 6.95 -26.05
C THR A 264 11.32 7.79 -25.48
N SER A 265 11.46 8.26 -24.23
CA SER A 265 10.48 9.12 -23.57
C SER A 265 10.16 10.41 -24.36
N ILE A 266 11.05 10.84 -25.25
CA ILE A 266 10.85 12.01 -26.11
C ILE A 266 9.63 11.86 -27.03
N LEU A 267 9.29 10.64 -27.45
CA LEU A 267 8.09 10.41 -28.27
C LEU A 267 6.80 10.90 -27.59
N HIS A 268 6.81 11.02 -26.26
CA HIS A 268 5.67 11.51 -25.49
C HIS A 268 5.47 13.04 -25.61
N SER A 269 6.46 13.79 -26.13
CA SER A 269 6.46 15.27 -26.19
C SER A 269 6.88 15.83 -27.56
N LEU A 270 6.49 15.16 -28.65
CA LEU A 270 6.86 15.55 -30.03
C LEU A 270 6.34 16.93 -30.45
N GLU A 271 5.21 17.38 -29.90
CA GLU A 271 4.62 18.69 -30.15
C GLU A 271 5.50 19.85 -29.68
N GLY A 272 6.42 19.58 -28.74
CA GLY A 272 7.40 20.53 -28.27
C GLY A 272 8.67 20.60 -29.13
N MET A 273 8.89 19.65 -30.04
CA MET A 273 10.18 19.50 -30.74
C MET A 273 10.29 20.37 -32.01
N PRO A 274 11.40 21.12 -32.19
CA PRO A 274 11.51 22.10 -33.28
C PRO A 274 11.75 21.49 -34.66
N VAL A 275 12.45 20.34 -34.76
CA VAL A 275 12.73 19.67 -36.04
C VAL A 275 12.68 18.16 -35.84
N VAL A 276 11.81 17.50 -36.61
CA VAL A 276 11.56 16.07 -36.56
C VAL A 276 11.50 15.50 -37.98
N ASP A 277 12.20 14.40 -38.23
CA ASP A 277 12.09 13.60 -39.44
C ASP A 277 10.92 12.62 -39.28
N TRP A 278 9.74 13.03 -39.74
CA TRP A 278 8.50 12.27 -39.60
C TRP A 278 8.55 10.88 -40.25
N GLN A 279 9.32 10.71 -41.33
CA GLN A 279 9.45 9.40 -41.97
C GLN A 279 10.16 8.39 -41.07
N LYS A 280 11.09 8.86 -40.23
CA LYS A 280 11.75 8.02 -39.22
C LYS A 280 10.90 7.86 -37.99
N ILE A 281 10.29 8.95 -37.49
CA ILE A 281 9.44 8.91 -36.29
C ILE A 281 8.24 7.96 -36.46
N LEU A 282 7.56 7.95 -37.61
CA LEU A 282 6.43 7.03 -37.86
C LEU A 282 6.81 5.54 -37.72
N ARG A 283 8.09 5.18 -37.86
CA ARG A 283 8.56 3.79 -37.64
C ARG A 283 8.63 3.41 -36.16
N LEU A 284 8.59 4.39 -35.28
CA LEU A 284 8.63 4.24 -33.82
C LEU A 284 7.22 4.37 -33.19
N GLN A 285 6.17 4.49 -34.01
CA GLN A 285 4.79 4.55 -33.56
C GLN A 285 4.43 3.30 -32.76
N SER A 286 3.68 3.50 -31.67
CA SER A 286 3.13 2.41 -30.86
C SER A 286 2.16 1.57 -31.67
N THR A 287 1.96 0.32 -31.24
CA THR A 287 1.07 -0.63 -31.92
C THR A 287 -0.39 -0.18 -31.98
N ASP A 288 -0.81 0.70 -31.07
CA ASP A 288 -2.16 1.27 -31.00
C ASP A 288 -2.34 2.57 -31.80
N GLY A 289 -1.32 3.00 -32.53
CA GLY A 289 -1.31 4.21 -33.35
C GLY A 289 -0.80 5.48 -32.65
N SER A 290 -0.52 5.40 -31.35
CA SER A 290 -0.01 6.55 -30.59
C SER A 290 1.50 6.77 -30.75
N PHE A 291 1.94 7.95 -30.37
CA PHE A 291 3.34 8.20 -30.00
C PHE A 291 3.49 8.16 -28.49
N LEU A 292 4.01 7.04 -27.99
CA LEU A 292 4.22 6.77 -26.56
C LEU A 292 3.01 7.16 -25.71
N TYR A 293 1.81 6.78 -26.18
CA TYR A 293 0.54 6.92 -25.46
C TYR A 293 0.15 8.37 -25.15
N SER A 294 0.73 9.35 -25.84
CA SER A 294 0.51 10.78 -25.66
C SER A 294 -0.51 11.31 -26.68
N PRO A 295 -1.70 11.78 -26.26
CA PRO A 295 -2.66 12.38 -27.20
C PRO A 295 -2.16 13.67 -27.85
N SER A 296 -1.49 14.58 -27.12
CA SER A 296 -0.92 15.80 -27.72
C SER A 296 0.14 15.49 -28.78
N ALA A 297 1.09 14.58 -28.49
CA ALA A 297 2.14 14.22 -29.46
C ALA A 297 1.56 13.51 -30.68
N THR A 298 0.54 12.66 -30.48
CA THR A 298 -0.13 11.94 -31.57
C THR A 298 -0.99 12.87 -32.42
N ALA A 299 -1.70 13.83 -31.81
CA ALA A 299 -2.43 14.87 -32.52
C ALA A 299 -1.49 15.74 -33.35
N TYR A 300 -0.33 16.11 -32.79
CA TYR A 300 0.70 16.83 -33.52
C TYR A 300 1.23 16.02 -34.71
N ALA A 301 1.57 14.74 -34.51
CA ALA A 301 2.00 13.86 -35.60
C ALA A 301 0.93 13.72 -36.70
N LEU A 302 -0.35 13.61 -36.32
CA LEU A 302 -1.47 13.58 -37.26
C LEU A 302 -1.53 14.85 -38.12
N MET A 303 -1.38 16.03 -37.50
CA MET A 303 -1.35 17.31 -38.24
C MET A 303 -0.20 17.39 -39.26
N GLN A 304 0.94 16.76 -38.95
CA GLN A 304 2.13 16.82 -39.80
C GLN A 304 2.15 15.75 -40.90
N THR A 305 1.44 14.63 -40.72
CA THR A 305 1.60 13.44 -41.57
C THR A 305 0.31 12.92 -42.19
N GLY A 306 -0.86 13.25 -41.63
CA GLY A 306 -2.14 12.65 -42.02
C GLY A 306 -2.22 11.15 -41.74
N ASP A 307 -1.37 10.60 -40.86
CA ASP A 307 -1.27 9.16 -40.61
C ASP A 307 -2.61 8.57 -40.08
N PRO A 308 -3.18 7.55 -40.75
CA PRO A 308 -4.47 6.97 -40.36
C PRO A 308 -4.49 6.35 -38.96
N LYS A 309 -3.36 5.78 -38.50
CA LYS A 309 -3.31 5.16 -37.17
C LYS A 309 -3.29 6.20 -36.05
N CYS A 310 -2.64 7.34 -36.27
CA CYS A 310 -2.73 8.48 -35.37
C CYS A 310 -4.19 8.95 -35.25
N PHE A 311 -4.91 9.05 -36.37
CA PHE A 311 -6.33 9.41 -36.38
C PHE A 311 -7.18 8.38 -35.61
N GLU A 312 -7.03 7.09 -35.89
CA GLU A 312 -7.78 6.01 -35.21
C GLU A 312 -7.57 6.03 -33.69
N TYR A 313 -6.33 6.26 -33.24
CA TYR A 313 -6.01 6.40 -31.82
C TYR A 313 -6.76 7.58 -31.17
N ILE A 314 -6.67 8.77 -31.77
CA ILE A 314 -7.27 9.99 -31.23
C ILE A 314 -8.80 9.91 -31.27
N ASP A 315 -9.39 9.45 -32.38
CA ASP A 315 -10.83 9.30 -32.53
C ASP A 315 -11.42 8.35 -31.47
N ARG A 316 -10.75 7.23 -31.22
CA ARG A 316 -11.15 6.28 -30.17
C ARG A 316 -11.16 6.93 -28.77
N ILE A 317 -10.14 7.73 -28.45
CA ILE A 317 -10.02 8.35 -27.12
C ILE A 317 -11.02 9.50 -26.98
N VAL A 318 -11.16 10.36 -27.98
CA VAL A 318 -12.16 11.46 -27.98
C VAL A 318 -13.57 10.90 -27.76
N LYS A 319 -13.91 9.76 -28.38
CA LYS A 319 -15.19 9.07 -28.17
C LYS A 319 -15.31 8.51 -26.75
N LYS A 320 -14.24 7.90 -26.21
CA LYS A 320 -14.24 7.34 -24.85
C LYS A 320 -14.43 8.42 -23.78
N PHE A 321 -13.80 9.58 -23.95
CA PHE A 321 -13.77 10.66 -22.98
C PHE A 321 -14.71 11.82 -23.32
N ASN A 322 -15.71 11.58 -24.17
CA ASN A 322 -16.79 12.53 -24.51
C ASN A 322 -16.28 13.92 -24.93
N GLY A 323 -15.29 13.97 -25.80
CA GLY A 323 -14.66 15.21 -26.27
C GLY A 323 -13.38 15.58 -25.54
N GLY A 324 -13.18 15.16 -24.29
CA GLY A 324 -11.87 15.28 -23.64
C GLY A 324 -10.89 14.22 -24.12
N VAL A 325 -9.61 14.37 -23.76
CA VAL A 325 -8.61 13.29 -23.78
C VAL A 325 -7.67 13.43 -22.55
N PRO A 326 -7.18 12.35 -21.95
CA PRO A 326 -6.18 12.41 -20.87
C PRO A 326 -4.79 12.80 -21.39
N ASN A 327 -3.80 12.98 -20.51
CA ASN A 327 -2.43 13.27 -20.93
C ASN A 327 -1.65 12.02 -21.38
N VAL A 328 -2.11 10.84 -20.96
CA VAL A 328 -1.54 9.54 -21.31
C VAL A 328 -2.66 8.50 -21.42
N TYR A 329 -2.64 7.66 -22.46
CA TYR A 329 -3.62 6.58 -22.63
C TYR A 329 -3.17 5.45 -23.56
N PRO A 330 -3.41 4.17 -23.21
CA PRO A 330 -4.00 3.66 -21.97
C PRO A 330 -3.06 3.75 -20.75
N VAL A 331 -3.56 3.42 -19.56
CA VAL A 331 -2.81 3.29 -18.29
C VAL A 331 -3.24 2.02 -17.53
N ASP A 332 -3.50 0.95 -18.29
CA ASP A 332 -4.15 -0.27 -17.85
C ASP A 332 -3.31 -1.14 -16.91
N LEU A 333 -1.98 -1.18 -17.10
CA LEU A 333 -1.08 -1.90 -16.21
C LEU A 333 -0.86 -1.09 -14.93
N PHE A 334 -0.54 0.19 -15.07
CA PHE A 334 -0.33 1.11 -13.96
C PHE A 334 -1.53 1.13 -12.98
N GLU A 335 -2.76 1.30 -13.49
CA GLU A 335 -3.96 1.33 -12.66
C GLU A 335 -4.16 0.05 -11.83
N ARG A 336 -3.99 -1.13 -12.47
CA ARG A 336 -4.18 -2.42 -11.81
C ARG A 336 -3.12 -2.68 -10.75
N ILE A 337 -1.86 -2.43 -11.09
CA ILE A 337 -0.72 -2.64 -10.20
C ILE A 337 -0.86 -1.76 -8.95
N TRP A 338 -1.16 -0.47 -9.15
CA TRP A 338 -1.30 0.45 -8.03
C TRP A 338 -2.57 0.20 -7.21
N ALA A 339 -3.70 -0.13 -7.83
CA ALA A 339 -4.90 -0.47 -7.07
C ALA A 339 -4.68 -1.67 -6.14
N VAL A 340 -4.02 -2.73 -6.63
CA VAL A 340 -3.65 -3.89 -5.80
C VAL A 340 -2.74 -3.47 -4.65
N ASP A 341 -1.68 -2.70 -4.93
CA ASP A 341 -0.75 -2.22 -3.90
C ASP A 341 -1.45 -1.38 -2.82
N ARG A 342 -2.37 -0.49 -3.21
CA ARG A 342 -3.13 0.34 -2.26
C ARG A 342 -4.03 -0.52 -1.37
N LEU A 343 -4.75 -1.49 -1.95
CA LEU A 343 -5.63 -2.38 -1.18
C LEU A 343 -4.85 -3.25 -0.19
N GLU A 344 -3.66 -3.73 -0.57
CA GLU A 344 -2.80 -4.51 0.33
C GLU A 344 -2.24 -3.66 1.46
N ARG A 345 -1.67 -2.51 1.15
CA ARG A 345 -1.08 -1.60 2.16
C ARG A 345 -2.12 -1.02 3.10
N LEU A 346 -3.36 -0.82 2.64
CA LEU A 346 -4.48 -0.40 3.48
C LEU A 346 -5.06 -1.53 4.35
N GLY A 347 -4.57 -2.77 4.23
CA GLY A 347 -5.02 -3.92 5.05
C GLY A 347 -6.38 -4.50 4.65
N ILE A 348 -6.96 -4.08 3.52
CA ILE A 348 -8.32 -4.46 3.09
C ILE A 348 -8.34 -5.44 1.90
N SER A 349 -7.19 -5.87 1.40
CA SER A 349 -7.08 -6.79 0.25
C SER A 349 -7.83 -8.12 0.42
N ARG A 350 -8.02 -8.59 1.67
CA ARG A 350 -8.71 -9.86 1.97
C ARG A 350 -10.16 -9.91 1.50
N TYR A 351 -10.82 -8.77 1.29
CA TYR A 351 -12.18 -8.69 0.73
C TYR A 351 -12.24 -8.92 -0.79
N PHE A 352 -11.09 -8.77 -1.46
CA PHE A 352 -10.98 -8.63 -2.91
C PHE A 352 -10.05 -9.67 -3.54
N LYS A 353 -9.90 -10.85 -2.91
CA LYS A 353 -8.95 -11.90 -3.36
C LYS A 353 -9.17 -12.29 -4.83
N GLN A 354 -10.42 -12.38 -5.27
CA GLN A 354 -10.75 -12.76 -6.65
C GLN A 354 -10.41 -11.64 -7.64
N GLU A 355 -10.78 -10.41 -7.31
CA GLU A 355 -10.55 -9.22 -8.13
C GLU A 355 -9.05 -8.91 -8.25
N ILE A 356 -8.30 -9.03 -7.15
CA ILE A 356 -6.84 -8.90 -7.14
C ILE A 356 -6.21 -9.97 -8.05
N LYS A 357 -6.65 -11.23 -7.93
CA LYS A 357 -6.16 -12.30 -8.82
C LYS A 357 -6.42 -11.97 -10.29
N GLN A 358 -7.61 -11.46 -10.63
CA GLN A 358 -7.94 -11.05 -12.00
C GLN A 358 -7.05 -9.90 -12.50
N CYS A 359 -6.75 -8.93 -11.64
CA CYS A 359 -5.83 -7.84 -11.95
C CYS A 359 -4.42 -8.37 -12.22
N LEU A 360 -3.90 -9.25 -11.36
CA LEU A 360 -2.55 -9.81 -11.50
C LEU A 360 -2.45 -10.80 -12.66
N ASP A 361 -3.50 -11.58 -12.95
CA ASP A 361 -3.58 -12.42 -14.16
C ASP A 361 -3.49 -11.56 -15.43
N TYR A 362 -4.09 -10.35 -15.41
CA TYR A 362 -3.98 -9.39 -16.52
C TYR A 362 -2.56 -8.84 -16.63
N VAL A 363 -1.98 -8.38 -15.54
CA VAL A 363 -0.60 -7.85 -15.51
C VAL A 363 0.40 -8.91 -15.98
N HIS A 364 0.29 -10.14 -15.47
CA HIS A 364 1.16 -11.25 -15.87
C HIS A 364 1.03 -11.60 -17.36
N ARG A 365 -0.17 -11.49 -17.95
CA ARG A 365 -0.37 -11.72 -19.39
C ARG A 365 0.41 -10.74 -20.26
N HIS A 366 0.67 -9.55 -19.75
CA HIS A 366 1.41 -8.49 -20.44
C HIS A 366 2.83 -8.29 -19.89
N TRP A 367 3.26 -9.13 -18.95
CA TRP A 367 4.63 -9.16 -18.46
C TRP A 367 5.58 -9.65 -19.56
N THR A 368 6.77 -9.04 -19.64
CA THR A 368 7.80 -9.43 -20.61
C THR A 368 9.14 -9.59 -19.92
N ASP A 369 10.06 -10.34 -20.55
CA ASP A 369 11.45 -10.50 -20.06
C ASP A 369 12.25 -9.19 -20.11
N GLU A 370 11.69 -8.17 -20.78
CA GLU A 370 12.26 -6.84 -20.83
C GLU A 370 11.72 -5.93 -19.72
N GLY A 371 10.68 -6.33 -19.00
CA GLY A 371 9.92 -5.46 -18.10
C GLY A 371 8.65 -4.91 -18.77
N ILE A 372 8.02 -3.94 -18.11
CA ILE A 372 6.78 -3.31 -18.57
C ILE A 372 6.86 -1.79 -18.39
N GLY A 373 5.88 -1.07 -18.95
CA GLY A 373 5.58 0.29 -18.55
C GLY A 373 4.12 0.41 -18.11
N TRP A 374 3.62 1.64 -18.02
CA TRP A 374 2.26 1.93 -17.56
C TRP A 374 1.14 1.35 -18.44
N ALA A 375 1.44 1.06 -19.71
CA ALA A 375 0.51 0.56 -20.72
C ALA A 375 0.94 -0.79 -21.28
N ARG A 376 -0.04 -1.64 -21.63
CA ARG A 376 0.24 -2.91 -22.32
C ARG A 376 0.97 -2.69 -23.64
N ASN A 377 1.86 -3.64 -23.98
CA ASN A 377 2.63 -3.67 -25.22
C ASN A 377 3.48 -2.41 -25.46
N SER A 378 3.90 -1.73 -24.38
CA SER A 378 4.80 -0.59 -24.46
C SER A 378 6.16 -0.97 -25.02
N THR A 379 6.65 -0.13 -25.92
CA THR A 379 8.01 -0.20 -26.46
C THR A 379 9.02 0.51 -25.53
N VAL A 380 8.53 1.28 -24.57
CA VAL A 380 9.32 1.95 -23.54
C VAL A 380 8.88 1.40 -22.18
N ILE A 381 9.82 0.80 -21.48
CA ILE A 381 9.66 0.26 -20.14
C ILE A 381 10.18 1.27 -19.12
N ASP A 382 9.67 1.19 -17.89
CA ASP A 382 10.18 1.97 -16.77
C ASP A 382 10.36 1.10 -15.52
N VAL A 383 11.28 1.56 -14.66
CA VAL A 383 11.65 0.81 -13.45
C VAL A 383 10.53 0.80 -12.42
N ASP A 384 9.62 1.77 -12.45
CA ASP A 384 8.59 1.94 -11.42
C ASP A 384 7.51 0.86 -11.59
N ASP A 385 6.86 0.83 -12.76
CA ASP A 385 5.86 -0.18 -13.11
C ASP A 385 6.48 -1.58 -13.13
N THR A 386 7.71 -1.74 -13.65
CA THR A 386 8.41 -3.03 -13.64
C THR A 386 8.67 -3.52 -12.22
N SER A 387 9.15 -2.66 -11.31
CA SER A 387 9.41 -3.04 -9.91
C SER A 387 8.13 -3.41 -9.17
N MET A 388 7.08 -2.62 -9.37
CA MET A 388 5.80 -2.84 -8.74
C MET A 388 5.16 -4.15 -9.22
N ALA A 389 5.07 -4.39 -10.53
CA ALA A 389 4.56 -5.64 -11.07
C ALA A 389 5.41 -6.83 -10.64
N PHE A 390 6.74 -6.74 -10.72
CA PHE A 390 7.64 -7.82 -10.29
C PHE A 390 7.34 -8.25 -8.86
N ARG A 391 7.28 -7.28 -7.93
CA ARG A 391 7.03 -7.55 -6.51
C ARG A 391 5.66 -8.19 -6.30
N LEU A 392 4.60 -7.61 -6.86
CA LEU A 392 3.23 -8.12 -6.67
C LEU A 392 3.05 -9.50 -7.32
N LEU A 393 3.51 -9.70 -8.55
CA LEU A 393 3.47 -10.99 -9.22
C LEU A 393 4.23 -12.05 -8.41
N ARG A 394 5.42 -11.74 -7.93
CA ARG A 394 6.21 -12.67 -7.10
C ARG A 394 5.51 -13.01 -5.77
N LEU A 395 4.99 -12.01 -5.06
CA LEU A 395 4.29 -12.21 -3.78
C LEU A 395 3.00 -13.04 -3.94
N HIS A 396 2.38 -12.99 -5.12
CA HIS A 396 1.20 -13.80 -5.47
C HIS A 396 1.54 -15.13 -6.17
N GLY A 397 2.82 -15.50 -6.23
CA GLY A 397 3.28 -16.82 -6.68
C GLY A 397 3.41 -16.99 -8.19
N TYR A 398 3.38 -15.91 -8.97
CA TYR A 398 3.70 -15.94 -10.40
C TYR A 398 5.22 -16.07 -10.61
N ASN A 399 5.59 -16.74 -11.70
CA ASN A 399 6.99 -16.95 -12.04
C ASN A 399 7.55 -15.73 -12.81
N VAL A 400 8.28 -14.86 -12.10
CA VAL A 400 8.94 -13.68 -12.67
C VAL A 400 10.44 -13.67 -12.39
N SER A 401 11.22 -13.41 -13.44
CA SER A 401 12.70 -13.37 -13.40
C SER A 401 13.20 -11.98 -12.98
N PRO A 402 14.23 -11.88 -12.12
CA PRO A 402 14.84 -10.59 -11.80
C PRO A 402 15.65 -9.99 -12.96
N SER A 403 15.96 -10.78 -14.01
CA SER A 403 16.75 -10.32 -15.17
C SER A 403 16.15 -9.11 -15.88
N VAL A 404 14.84 -8.84 -15.70
CA VAL A 404 14.18 -7.62 -16.19
C VAL A 404 14.88 -6.33 -15.71
N PHE A 405 15.58 -6.38 -14.58
CA PHE A 405 16.27 -5.21 -14.03
C PHE A 405 17.61 -4.89 -14.69
N GLU A 406 18.18 -5.79 -15.50
CA GLU A 406 19.48 -5.59 -16.17
C GLU A 406 19.46 -4.36 -17.08
N LYS A 407 18.31 -4.06 -17.70
CA LYS A 407 18.16 -2.90 -18.60
C LYS A 407 18.14 -1.55 -17.90
N PHE A 408 17.81 -1.54 -16.61
CA PHE A 408 17.81 -0.32 -15.81
C PHE A 408 19.16 -0.09 -15.13
N GLU A 409 20.04 -1.10 -15.09
CA GLU A 409 21.37 -1.01 -14.51
C GLU A 409 22.38 -0.45 -15.53
N LYS A 410 23.15 0.56 -15.12
CA LYS A 410 24.30 1.06 -15.87
C LYS A 410 25.37 1.56 -14.90
N ASP A 411 26.60 1.09 -15.07
CA ASP A 411 27.76 1.47 -14.25
C ASP A 411 27.53 1.27 -12.73
N GLY A 412 26.68 0.29 -12.35
CA GLY A 412 26.33 0.00 -10.96
C GLY A 412 25.21 0.87 -10.37
N GLU A 413 24.66 1.79 -11.17
CA GLU A 413 23.50 2.63 -10.82
C GLU A 413 22.24 2.14 -11.54
N PHE A 414 21.06 2.47 -10.98
CA PHE A 414 19.76 2.17 -11.59
C PHE A 414 19.03 3.45 -12.00
N PHE A 415 18.29 3.39 -13.11
CA PHE A 415 17.63 4.55 -13.70
C PHE A 415 16.16 4.25 -14.04
N CYS A 416 15.31 5.29 -14.06
CA CYS A 416 13.88 5.16 -14.33
C CYS A 416 13.58 4.63 -15.74
N PHE A 417 14.37 5.04 -16.73
CA PHE A 417 14.20 4.65 -18.12
C PHE A 417 15.53 4.20 -18.73
N VAL A 418 15.45 3.18 -19.58
CA VAL A 418 16.63 2.65 -20.29
C VAL A 418 17.30 3.73 -21.12
N GLY A 419 18.63 3.88 -20.95
CA GLY A 419 19.44 4.85 -21.69
C GLY A 419 19.26 6.31 -21.25
N GLN A 420 18.54 6.57 -20.15
CA GLN A 420 18.38 7.89 -19.56
C GLN A 420 19.04 7.94 -18.18
N SER A 421 19.23 9.15 -17.65
CA SER A 421 19.88 9.39 -16.36
C SER A 421 18.91 9.85 -15.26
N THR A 422 17.60 9.62 -15.44
CA THR A 422 16.58 10.07 -14.48
C THR A 422 16.48 9.07 -13.33
N GLN A 423 16.56 9.55 -12.09
CA GLN A 423 16.34 8.79 -10.86
C GLN A 423 15.28 9.51 -10.03
N ALA A 424 14.07 8.96 -10.02
CA ALA A 424 12.94 9.46 -9.24
C ALA A 424 12.84 8.73 -7.90
N VAL A 425 12.33 9.41 -6.88
CA VAL A 425 12.20 8.87 -5.53
C VAL A 425 11.25 7.68 -5.53
N THR A 426 10.08 7.79 -6.16
CA THR A 426 9.08 6.70 -6.23
C THR A 426 9.60 5.49 -6.99
N GLY A 427 10.26 5.69 -8.14
CA GLY A 427 10.85 4.61 -8.91
C GLY A 427 11.93 3.85 -8.12
N MET A 428 12.81 4.57 -7.42
CA MET A 428 13.84 3.94 -6.57
C MET A 428 13.24 3.31 -5.30
N TYR A 429 12.20 3.92 -4.73
CA TYR A 429 11.43 3.36 -3.62
C TYR A 429 10.80 2.01 -3.97
N ASN A 430 10.17 1.92 -5.14
CA ASN A 430 9.56 0.68 -5.59
C ASN A 430 10.59 -0.37 -6.02
N LEU A 431 11.72 0.03 -6.60
CA LEU A 431 12.86 -0.86 -6.82
C LEU A 431 13.40 -1.42 -5.50
N ASN A 432 13.49 -0.58 -4.46
CA ASN A 432 13.89 -1.02 -3.13
C ASN A 432 12.92 -2.07 -2.58
N ARG A 433 11.61 -1.81 -2.60
CA ARG A 433 10.59 -2.79 -2.16
C ARG A 433 10.65 -4.08 -2.96
N ALA A 434 10.87 -4.01 -4.27
CA ALA A 434 10.99 -5.19 -5.13
C ALA A 434 12.24 -6.03 -4.80
N SER A 435 13.35 -5.38 -4.47
CA SER A 435 14.60 -6.07 -4.10
C SER A 435 14.51 -6.86 -2.79
N GLN A 436 13.59 -6.48 -1.90
CA GLN A 436 13.42 -7.13 -0.59
C GLN A 436 12.74 -8.51 -0.69
N VAL A 437 12.13 -8.84 -1.84
CA VAL A 437 11.55 -10.17 -2.12
C VAL A 437 12.48 -11.03 -2.99
N ARG A 438 13.80 -10.83 -2.85
CA ARG A 438 14.84 -11.60 -3.54
C ARG A 438 14.92 -13.04 -3.06
N PHE A 439 15.23 -13.93 -3.98
CA PHE A 439 15.57 -15.33 -3.73
C PHE A 439 17.09 -15.52 -3.67
N PRO A 440 17.57 -16.64 -3.10
CA PRO A 440 19.00 -16.94 -3.05
C PRO A 440 19.63 -16.98 -4.46
N GLY A 441 20.79 -16.33 -4.60
CA GLY A 441 21.55 -16.27 -5.86
C GLY A 441 21.08 -15.19 -6.85
N GLU A 442 20.10 -14.35 -6.50
CA GLU A 442 19.66 -13.23 -7.33
C GLU A 442 20.52 -11.97 -7.09
N ASP A 443 21.80 -12.03 -7.50
CA ASP A 443 22.79 -10.97 -7.27
C ASP A 443 22.37 -9.59 -7.84
N LEU A 444 21.59 -9.59 -8.93
CA LEU A 444 21.05 -8.37 -9.53
C LEU A 444 20.12 -7.62 -8.57
N LEU A 445 19.22 -8.33 -7.89
CA LEU A 445 18.35 -7.71 -6.88
C LEU A 445 19.15 -7.28 -5.65
N GLN A 446 20.22 -7.98 -5.30
CA GLN A 446 21.11 -7.51 -4.23
C GLN A 446 21.76 -6.17 -4.58
N ARG A 447 22.26 -6.01 -5.82
CA ARG A 447 22.81 -4.73 -6.29
C ARG A 447 21.74 -3.64 -6.34
N ALA A 448 20.57 -3.94 -6.90
CA ALA A 448 19.44 -3.02 -6.97
C ALA A 448 18.98 -2.56 -5.58
N GLY A 449 18.88 -3.50 -4.63
CA GLY A 449 18.49 -3.21 -3.25
C GLY A 449 19.49 -2.33 -2.52
N ARG A 450 20.79 -2.62 -2.67
CA ARG A 450 21.86 -1.78 -2.10
C ARG A 450 21.82 -0.36 -2.67
N PHE A 451 21.81 -0.23 -3.99
CA PHE A 451 21.78 1.06 -4.67
C PHE A 451 20.55 1.89 -4.26
N SER A 452 19.35 1.30 -4.37
CA SER A 452 18.11 2.01 -4.04
C SER A 452 18.02 2.40 -2.57
N TYR A 453 18.51 1.54 -1.65
CA TYR A 453 18.56 1.86 -0.22
C TYR A 453 19.48 3.05 0.07
N GLU A 454 20.70 3.04 -0.49
CA GLU A 454 21.69 4.10 -0.33
C GLU A 454 21.14 5.43 -0.91
N PHE A 455 20.56 5.39 -2.11
CA PHE A 455 19.91 6.54 -2.75
C PHE A 455 18.82 7.15 -1.86
N LEU A 456 17.91 6.32 -1.31
CA LEU A 456 16.80 6.80 -0.51
C LEU A 456 17.26 7.33 0.86
N ARG A 457 18.22 6.67 1.51
CA ARG A 457 18.80 7.16 2.78
C ARG A 457 19.55 8.48 2.62
N GLU A 458 20.26 8.67 1.50
CA GLU A 458 20.91 9.95 1.19
C GLU A 458 19.86 11.07 1.02
N ARG A 459 18.80 10.80 0.25
CA ARG A 459 17.71 11.77 0.05
C ARG A 459 16.97 12.10 1.35
N GLU A 460 16.74 11.11 2.20
CA GLU A 460 16.16 11.28 3.54
C GLU A 460 17.04 12.18 4.40
N ALA A 461 18.34 11.91 4.47
CA ALA A 461 19.29 12.69 5.26
C ALA A 461 19.36 14.17 4.81
N HIS A 462 19.17 14.44 3.53
CA HIS A 462 19.12 15.79 2.96
C HIS A 462 17.73 16.44 3.00
N GLY A 463 16.69 15.75 3.47
CA GLY A 463 15.32 16.28 3.48
C GLY A 463 14.73 16.47 2.06
N THR A 464 15.17 15.66 1.10
CA THR A 464 14.84 15.77 -0.34
C THR A 464 14.02 14.57 -0.83
N ILE A 465 13.25 13.93 0.06
CA ILE A 465 12.26 12.91 -0.30
C ILE A 465 11.04 13.61 -0.88
N ARG A 466 11.15 13.95 -2.16
CA ARG A 466 10.12 14.59 -2.96
C ARG A 466 10.17 13.97 -4.35
N ASP A 467 9.02 13.84 -4.98
CA ASP A 467 8.91 13.14 -6.25
C ASP A 467 8.38 14.04 -7.35
N LYS A 468 8.91 13.83 -8.56
CA LYS A 468 8.56 14.60 -9.75
C LYS A 468 7.25 14.14 -10.39
N TRP A 469 6.75 12.96 -10.03
CA TRP A 469 5.64 12.28 -10.69
C TRP A 469 4.39 12.24 -9.82
N ILE A 470 4.47 12.58 -8.54
CA ILE A 470 3.33 12.58 -7.62
C ILE A 470 3.48 13.61 -6.48
N ILE A 471 2.36 14.26 -6.17
CA ILE A 471 2.13 15.05 -4.96
C ILE A 471 1.31 14.16 -4.03
N ALA A 472 2.01 13.42 -3.17
CA ALA A 472 1.41 12.51 -2.20
C ALA A 472 1.32 13.16 -0.81
N LYS A 473 0.33 12.75 -0.01
CA LYS A 473 0.13 13.26 1.36
C LYS A 473 1.36 13.11 2.26
N ASP A 474 2.03 11.94 2.27
CA ASP A 474 3.21 11.72 3.13
C ASP A 474 4.23 10.73 2.53
N LEU A 475 4.76 11.05 1.33
CA LEU A 475 5.85 10.27 0.72
C LEU A 475 7.09 10.12 1.65
N PRO A 476 7.55 11.16 2.39
CA PRO A 476 8.66 11.01 3.33
C PRO A 476 8.40 9.94 4.39
N GLY A 477 7.20 9.90 4.97
CA GLY A 477 6.80 8.87 5.91
C GLY A 477 6.78 7.47 5.29
N GLU A 478 6.27 7.33 4.07
CA GLU A 478 6.22 6.04 3.35
C GLU A 478 7.64 5.48 3.14
N VAL A 479 8.55 6.31 2.63
CA VAL A 479 9.95 5.91 2.39
C VAL A 479 10.63 5.56 3.70
N LYS A 480 10.53 6.43 4.71
CA LYS A 480 11.17 6.21 6.01
C LYS A 480 10.72 4.90 6.66
N TYR A 481 9.41 4.64 6.70
CA TYR A 481 8.88 3.41 7.29
C TYR A 481 9.46 2.16 6.60
N THR A 482 9.51 2.14 5.27
CA THR A 482 10.06 0.99 4.52
C THR A 482 11.57 0.81 4.73
N LEU A 483 12.32 1.89 4.90
CA LEU A 483 13.77 1.81 5.16
C LEU A 483 14.07 1.36 6.60
N ASP A 484 13.23 1.74 7.57
CA ASP A 484 13.35 1.35 8.98
C ASP A 484 12.82 -0.08 9.22
N PHE A 485 11.80 -0.49 8.47
CA PHE A 485 11.16 -1.81 8.55
C PHE A 485 11.14 -2.47 7.16
N PRO A 486 12.20 -3.21 6.79
CA PRO A 486 12.20 -3.99 5.55
C PRO A 486 11.11 -5.06 5.57
N TRP A 487 10.83 -5.68 4.43
CA TRP A 487 9.71 -6.62 4.25
C TRP A 487 9.70 -7.76 5.27
N TYR A 488 10.85 -8.29 5.67
CA TYR A 488 10.93 -9.32 6.72
C TYR A 488 10.46 -8.83 8.10
N ALA A 489 10.55 -7.53 8.39
CA ALA A 489 10.11 -6.88 9.63
C ALA A 489 8.76 -6.13 9.51
N SER A 490 8.22 -5.91 8.30
CA SER A 490 6.95 -5.19 8.13
C SER A 490 5.74 -6.07 8.45
N LEU A 491 5.21 -5.99 9.68
CA LEU A 491 4.02 -6.76 10.06
C LEU A 491 2.76 -6.17 9.40
N PRO A 492 1.83 -6.98 8.86
CA PRO A 492 0.70 -6.51 8.06
C PRO A 492 -0.12 -5.39 8.71
N HIS A 493 -0.52 -5.55 9.98
CA HIS A 493 -1.38 -4.57 10.64
C HIS A 493 -0.61 -3.32 11.10
N VAL A 494 0.71 -3.44 11.33
CA VAL A 494 1.58 -2.28 11.61
C VAL A 494 1.73 -1.42 10.36
N GLU A 495 2.02 -2.05 9.21
CA GLU A 495 2.12 -1.34 7.93
C GLU A 495 0.79 -0.68 7.57
N ALA A 496 -0.33 -1.37 7.73
CA ALA A 496 -1.65 -0.81 7.49
C ALA A 496 -1.95 0.39 8.38
N ARG A 497 -1.62 0.31 9.69
CA ARG A 497 -1.81 1.43 10.62
C ARG A 497 -1.01 2.65 10.20
N VAL A 498 0.24 2.47 9.78
CA VAL A 498 1.11 3.56 9.33
C VAL A 498 0.60 4.11 8.00
N TYR A 499 0.19 3.25 7.07
CA TYR A 499 -0.24 3.68 5.74
C TYR A 499 -1.59 4.40 5.72
N LEU A 500 -2.48 4.12 6.67
CA LEU A 500 -3.72 4.89 6.87
C LEU A 500 -3.46 6.38 7.13
N ASP A 501 -2.35 6.71 7.81
CA ASP A 501 -1.96 8.09 8.04
C ASP A 501 -1.30 8.73 6.80
N GLN A 502 -0.78 7.91 5.88
CA GLN A 502 0.03 8.36 4.75
C GLN A 502 -0.73 8.45 3.43
N TYR A 503 -1.72 7.59 3.21
CA TYR A 503 -2.53 7.58 1.99
C TYR A 503 -3.39 8.86 1.88
N GLY A 504 -3.27 9.57 0.76
CA GLY A 504 -3.96 10.85 0.55
C GLY A 504 -5.42 10.75 0.11
N GLY A 505 -5.91 9.53 -0.16
CA GLY A 505 -7.25 9.35 -0.72
C GLY A 505 -7.34 10.00 -2.09
N ASP A 506 -8.41 10.76 -2.35
CA ASP A 506 -8.59 11.50 -3.60
C ASP A 506 -7.73 12.77 -3.71
N ASN A 507 -7.01 13.17 -2.65
CA ASN A 507 -6.19 14.38 -2.65
C ASN A 507 -4.86 14.21 -3.38
N ASP A 508 -4.32 13.00 -3.45
CA ASP A 508 -3.08 12.71 -4.16
C ASP A 508 -3.22 13.10 -5.65
N VAL A 509 -2.20 13.77 -6.18
CA VAL A 509 -2.17 14.26 -7.57
C VAL A 509 -0.95 13.72 -8.28
N TRP A 510 -1.14 13.14 -9.46
CA TRP A 510 -0.05 12.70 -10.30
C TRP A 510 0.39 13.83 -11.24
N ILE A 511 1.68 13.88 -11.54
CA ILE A 511 2.28 14.89 -12.41
C ILE A 511 2.63 14.24 -13.74
N GLY A 512 1.81 14.53 -14.75
CA GLY A 512 2.01 14.16 -16.15
C GLY A 512 2.55 15.34 -16.96
N LYS A 513 2.16 15.44 -18.24
CA LYS A 513 2.26 16.72 -18.98
C LYS A 513 1.34 17.80 -18.39
N THR A 514 0.32 17.37 -17.67
CA THR A 514 -0.56 18.15 -16.80
C THR A 514 -0.73 17.41 -15.49
N LEU A 515 -1.28 18.07 -14.48
CA LEU A 515 -1.75 17.37 -13.28
C LEU A 515 -2.88 16.41 -13.66
N TYR A 516 -2.89 15.22 -13.06
CA TYR A 516 -3.92 14.21 -13.31
C TYR A 516 -4.23 13.38 -12.06
N ARG A 517 -5.39 12.71 -12.08
CA ARG A 517 -5.91 11.87 -11.00
C ARG A 517 -6.32 10.51 -11.54
N MET A 518 -6.19 9.52 -10.68
CA MET A 518 -6.44 8.10 -10.96
C MET A 518 -7.51 7.58 -9.99
N PRO A 519 -8.80 7.73 -10.29
CA PRO A 519 -9.88 7.50 -9.33
C PRO A 519 -9.96 6.05 -8.80
N LEU A 520 -9.47 5.08 -9.56
CA LEU A 520 -9.43 3.68 -9.12
C LEU A 520 -8.17 3.33 -8.31
N VAL A 521 -7.24 4.28 -8.14
CA VAL A 521 -6.02 4.16 -7.33
C VAL A 521 -6.06 5.05 -6.09
N ASN A 522 -6.51 6.30 -6.25
CA ASN A 522 -6.56 7.35 -5.25
C ASN A 522 -8.01 7.77 -5.02
N ASN A 523 -8.64 7.23 -3.96
CA ASN A 523 -10.03 7.56 -3.63
C ASN A 523 -10.34 7.40 -2.15
N ASN A 524 -11.34 8.16 -1.70
CA ASN A 524 -11.78 8.14 -0.31
C ASN A 524 -12.62 6.91 0.04
N THR A 525 -13.15 6.17 -0.94
CA THR A 525 -13.86 4.90 -0.68
C THR A 525 -12.91 3.85 -0.09
N TYR A 526 -11.70 3.74 -0.64
CA TYR A 526 -10.66 2.85 -0.12
C TYR A 526 -10.26 3.25 1.30
N LEU A 527 -10.00 4.54 1.50
CA LEU A 527 -9.61 5.07 2.80
C LEU A 527 -10.70 4.87 3.87
N GLU A 528 -11.95 5.16 3.55
CA GLU A 528 -13.07 5.00 4.48
C GLU A 528 -13.30 3.53 4.84
N LEU A 529 -13.26 2.62 3.86
CA LEU A 529 -13.35 1.19 4.12
C LEU A 529 -12.20 0.72 5.01
N ALA A 530 -10.97 1.18 4.74
CA ALA A 530 -9.79 0.80 5.50
C ALA A 530 -9.84 1.31 6.95
N LYS A 531 -10.27 2.55 7.18
CA LYS A 531 -10.46 3.10 8.54
C LYS A 531 -11.48 2.30 9.35
N ARG A 532 -12.66 2.03 8.77
CA ARG A 532 -13.72 1.27 9.44
C ARG A 532 -13.27 -0.15 9.76
N ASP A 533 -12.68 -0.81 8.78
CA ASP A 533 -12.21 -2.18 8.94
C ASP A 533 -11.09 -2.29 9.98
N PHE A 534 -10.13 -1.36 9.97
CA PHE A 534 -9.06 -1.28 10.97
C PHE A 534 -9.65 -1.10 12.37
N ASN A 535 -10.51 -0.10 12.57
CA ASN A 535 -11.15 0.15 13.87
C ASN A 535 -11.99 -1.03 14.35
N ARG A 536 -12.69 -1.74 13.45
CA ARG A 536 -13.45 -2.94 13.82
C ARG A 536 -12.52 -4.06 14.29
N CYS A 537 -11.40 -4.29 13.61
CA CYS A 537 -10.39 -5.24 14.05
C CYS A 537 -9.83 -4.84 15.41
N GLN A 538 -9.52 -3.55 15.58
CA GLN A 538 -8.97 -3.00 16.82
C GLN A 538 -9.90 -3.19 18.03
N VAL A 539 -11.22 -2.92 17.90
CA VAL A 539 -12.19 -3.17 18.98
C VAL A 539 -12.20 -4.64 19.37
N GLN A 540 -12.22 -5.54 18.38
CA GLN A 540 -12.14 -6.98 18.65
C GLN A 540 -10.84 -7.34 19.38
N HIS A 541 -9.71 -6.73 18.99
CA HIS A 541 -8.42 -6.97 19.64
C HIS A 541 -8.38 -6.46 21.08
N GLN A 542 -9.03 -5.34 21.39
CA GLN A 542 -9.15 -4.82 22.75
C GLN A 542 -9.97 -5.75 23.65
N LEU A 543 -11.08 -6.30 23.14
CA LEU A 543 -11.90 -7.29 23.86
C LEU A 543 -11.11 -8.58 24.15
N GLU A 544 -10.35 -9.06 23.16
CA GLU A 544 -9.46 -10.20 23.31
C GLU A 544 -8.35 -9.96 24.31
N TRP A 545 -7.75 -8.77 24.28
CA TRP A 545 -6.74 -8.36 25.25
C TRP A 545 -7.29 -8.40 26.68
N HIS A 546 -8.49 -7.85 26.90
CA HIS A 546 -9.16 -7.92 28.20
C HIS A 546 -9.36 -9.37 28.69
N GLY A 547 -9.84 -10.24 27.80
CA GLY A 547 -10.00 -11.67 28.09
C GLY A 547 -8.67 -12.36 28.41
N LEU A 548 -7.59 -11.98 27.72
CA LEU A 548 -6.26 -12.54 27.93
C LEU A 548 -5.65 -12.10 29.28
N GLN A 549 -5.86 -10.84 29.69
CA GLN A 549 -5.47 -10.35 31.01
C GLN A 549 -6.14 -11.17 32.12
N LYS A 550 -7.47 -11.35 32.02
CA LYS A 550 -8.24 -12.14 32.96
C LYS A 550 -7.74 -13.59 33.03
N TRP A 551 -7.57 -14.23 31.86
CA TRP A 551 -7.04 -15.59 31.79
C TRP A 551 -5.67 -15.73 32.46
N PHE A 552 -4.77 -14.76 32.24
CA PHE A 552 -3.43 -14.76 32.83
C PHE A 552 -3.45 -14.66 34.35
N THR A 553 -4.26 -13.75 34.91
CA THR A 553 -4.38 -13.56 36.37
C THR A 553 -5.13 -14.72 37.04
N GLU A 554 -6.22 -15.21 36.45
CA GLU A 554 -7.01 -16.33 37.01
C GLU A 554 -6.22 -17.64 37.08
N ASN A 555 -5.29 -17.86 36.13
CA ASN A 555 -4.38 -19.00 36.16
C ASN A 555 -3.16 -18.79 37.06
N GLY A 556 -3.07 -17.67 37.79
CA GLY A 556 -1.97 -17.40 38.73
C GLY A 556 -0.59 -17.34 38.09
N LEU A 557 -0.50 -17.00 36.79
CA LEU A 557 0.74 -17.08 36.01
C LEU A 557 1.77 -16.00 36.40
N GLU A 558 1.36 -14.97 37.11
CA GLU A 558 2.21 -13.89 37.65
C GLU A 558 3.33 -14.41 38.55
N ILE A 559 3.11 -15.52 39.27
CA ILE A 559 4.08 -16.08 40.22
C ILE A 559 5.37 -16.59 39.56
N PHE A 560 5.37 -16.73 38.22
CA PHE A 560 6.52 -17.13 37.41
C PHE A 560 7.32 -15.92 36.87
N GLY A 561 6.94 -14.71 37.28
CA GLY A 561 7.62 -13.46 36.93
C GLY A 561 7.45 -13.05 35.48
N ALA A 562 6.32 -13.40 34.86
CA ALA A 562 5.81 -12.77 33.64
C ALA A 562 4.91 -11.58 34.03
N THR A 563 4.91 -10.52 33.23
CA THR A 563 4.08 -9.33 33.47
C THR A 563 2.98 -9.21 32.43
N LEU A 564 1.91 -8.46 32.73
CA LEU A 564 0.88 -8.13 31.73
C LEU A 564 1.46 -7.42 30.50
N ARG A 565 2.55 -6.66 30.66
CA ARG A 565 3.25 -6.04 29.52
C ARG A 565 3.85 -7.10 28.59
N ASP A 566 4.41 -8.18 29.12
CA ASP A 566 4.94 -9.29 28.32
C ASP A 566 3.81 -10.00 27.56
N VAL A 567 2.68 -10.21 28.23
CA VAL A 567 1.48 -10.81 27.62
C VAL A 567 0.92 -9.93 26.50
N LEU A 568 0.82 -8.61 26.71
CA LEU A 568 0.35 -7.65 25.72
C LEU A 568 1.24 -7.64 24.48
N ARG A 569 2.55 -7.64 24.68
CA ARG A 569 3.52 -7.64 23.59
C ARG A 569 3.40 -8.92 22.75
N VAL A 570 3.30 -10.09 23.40
CA VAL A 570 3.06 -11.37 22.71
C VAL A 570 1.74 -11.35 21.94
N TYR A 571 0.67 -10.85 22.56
CA TYR A 571 -0.63 -10.70 21.91
C TYR A 571 -0.56 -9.78 20.69
N PHE A 572 0.13 -8.64 20.81
CA PHE A 572 0.35 -7.71 19.71
C PHE A 572 1.06 -8.38 18.52
N LEU A 573 2.07 -9.22 18.73
CA LEU A 573 2.73 -9.92 17.61
C LEU A 573 1.75 -10.85 16.86
N ALA A 574 0.91 -11.57 17.60
CA ALA A 574 -0.13 -12.40 17.00
C ALA A 574 -1.16 -11.55 16.25
N ALA A 575 -1.63 -10.46 16.88
CA ALA A 575 -2.62 -9.55 16.31
C ALA A 575 -2.14 -8.76 15.10
N ALA A 576 -0.86 -8.39 15.07
CA ALA A 576 -0.25 -7.70 13.93
C ALA A 576 -0.09 -8.59 12.70
N CYS A 577 -0.04 -9.92 12.89
CA CYS A 577 0.09 -10.92 11.83
C CYS A 577 -1.26 -11.50 11.36
N ILE A 578 -2.11 -11.93 12.29
CA ILE A 578 -3.43 -12.55 12.04
C ILE A 578 -4.50 -11.60 12.57
N PHE A 579 -4.76 -10.50 11.87
CA PHE A 579 -5.60 -9.43 12.41
C PHE A 579 -7.10 -9.67 12.20
N GLU A 580 -7.51 -10.62 11.36
CA GLU A 580 -8.90 -10.80 10.95
C GLU A 580 -9.81 -11.19 12.12
N PRO A 581 -11.00 -10.58 12.29
CA PRO A 581 -11.93 -10.95 13.35
C PRO A 581 -12.33 -12.43 13.32
N SER A 582 -12.48 -13.00 12.13
CA SER A 582 -12.83 -14.42 11.93
C SER A 582 -11.73 -15.41 12.35
N ARG A 583 -10.53 -14.93 12.68
CA ARG A 583 -9.37 -15.75 13.07
C ARG A 583 -8.94 -15.50 14.52
N ALA A 584 -9.87 -15.03 15.36
CA ALA A 584 -9.64 -14.78 16.79
C ALA A 584 -9.07 -16.00 17.53
N ILE A 585 -9.58 -17.20 17.24
CA ILE A 585 -9.13 -18.44 17.88
C ILE A 585 -7.64 -18.69 17.59
N GLU A 586 -7.21 -18.51 16.33
CA GLU A 586 -5.81 -18.67 15.92
C GLU A 586 -4.88 -17.67 16.64
N ARG A 587 -5.30 -16.40 16.75
CA ARG A 587 -4.55 -15.38 17.51
C ARG A 587 -4.45 -15.69 18.99
N LEU A 588 -5.58 -16.03 19.62
CA LEU A 588 -5.63 -16.29 21.06
C LEU A 588 -4.84 -17.56 21.40
N ALA A 589 -4.91 -18.58 20.55
CA ALA A 589 -4.09 -19.78 20.66
C ALA A 589 -2.60 -19.43 20.59
N TRP A 590 -2.18 -18.64 19.58
CA TRP A 590 -0.81 -18.15 19.49
C TRP A 590 -0.40 -17.46 20.79
N ALA A 591 -1.15 -16.44 21.23
CA ALA A 591 -0.76 -15.64 22.39
C ALA A 591 -0.66 -16.47 23.69
N LYS A 592 -1.68 -17.30 23.99
CA LYS A 592 -1.72 -18.14 25.20
C LYS A 592 -0.61 -19.21 25.20
N VAL A 593 -0.37 -19.85 24.05
CA VAL A 593 0.70 -20.85 23.89
C VAL A 593 2.07 -20.20 24.06
N SER A 594 2.31 -19.04 23.44
CA SER A 594 3.56 -18.31 23.60
C SER A 594 3.82 -17.96 25.08
N VAL A 595 2.81 -17.47 25.79
CA VAL A 595 2.92 -17.15 27.23
C VAL A 595 3.27 -18.39 28.05
N LEU A 596 2.53 -19.49 27.91
CA LEU A 596 2.79 -20.71 28.67
C LEU A 596 4.12 -21.36 28.30
N ALA A 597 4.45 -21.45 27.01
CA ALA A 597 5.72 -22.05 26.57
C ALA A 597 6.91 -21.29 27.15
N ASN A 598 6.84 -19.95 27.18
CA ASN A 598 7.90 -19.12 27.76
C ASN A 598 8.00 -19.29 29.29
N ILE A 599 6.87 -19.33 29.99
CA ILE A 599 6.83 -19.58 31.44
C ILE A 599 7.40 -20.96 31.77
N ILE A 600 6.97 -22.01 31.06
CA ILE A 600 7.42 -23.38 31.26
C ILE A 600 8.92 -23.48 30.97
N THR A 601 9.40 -22.90 29.87
CA THR A 601 10.84 -22.88 29.52
C THR A 601 11.67 -22.23 30.62
N LYS A 602 11.23 -21.07 31.14
CA LYS A 602 11.90 -20.36 32.24
C LYS A 602 11.88 -21.21 33.52
N TYR A 603 10.75 -21.85 33.82
CA TYR A 603 10.61 -22.72 34.99
C TYR A 603 11.57 -23.91 34.93
N LEU A 604 11.60 -24.64 33.81
CA LEU A 604 12.47 -25.80 33.60
C LEU A 604 13.96 -25.43 33.77
N ARG A 605 14.41 -24.32 33.18
CA ARG A 605 15.80 -23.84 33.33
C ARG A 605 16.18 -23.45 34.76
N SER A 606 15.21 -23.02 35.57
CA SER A 606 15.44 -22.54 36.94
C SER A 606 15.38 -23.65 38.00
N ASN A 607 14.74 -24.78 37.70
CA ASN A 607 14.47 -25.87 38.64
C ASN A 607 14.90 -27.23 38.07
N PHE A 608 15.97 -27.81 38.61
CA PHE A 608 16.46 -29.18 38.30
C PHE A 608 15.41 -30.31 38.52
N LEU A 609 14.26 -30.00 39.13
CA LEU A 609 13.15 -30.92 39.41
C LEU A 609 12.05 -30.95 38.33
N GLY A 610 12.21 -30.23 37.21
CA GLY A 610 11.21 -30.15 36.12
C GLY A 610 10.77 -31.48 35.50
N ASN A 611 11.46 -32.59 35.79
CA ASN A 611 11.08 -33.95 35.38
C ASN A 611 9.72 -34.41 35.97
N GLU A 612 9.38 -34.03 37.21
CA GLU A 612 8.15 -34.50 37.87
C GLU A 612 6.90 -33.84 37.26
N MET A 613 6.91 -32.53 37.00
CA MET A 613 5.82 -31.84 36.28
C MET A 613 5.56 -32.47 34.91
N MET A 614 6.64 -32.79 34.18
CA MET A 614 6.57 -33.37 32.85
C MET A 614 5.93 -34.74 32.84
N GLU A 615 6.40 -35.62 33.73
CA GLU A 615 5.82 -36.95 33.89
C GLU A 615 4.35 -36.85 34.31
N ARG A 616 3.99 -35.93 35.21
CA ARG A 616 2.59 -35.73 35.61
C ARG A 616 1.70 -35.30 34.45
N PHE A 617 2.12 -34.36 33.61
CA PHE A 617 1.33 -33.95 32.44
C PHE A 617 1.20 -35.08 31.41
N MET A 618 2.28 -35.83 31.15
CA MET A 618 2.25 -36.97 30.21
C MET A 618 1.34 -38.12 30.68
N HIS A 619 1.24 -38.35 32.00
CA HIS A 619 0.48 -39.48 32.56
C HIS A 619 -0.95 -39.10 33.01
N GLY A 620 -1.24 -37.81 33.19
CA GLY A 620 -2.52 -37.29 33.69
C GLY A 620 -3.74 -37.53 32.79
N GLY A 621 -3.55 -37.92 31.52
CA GLY A 621 -4.64 -38.11 30.56
C GLY A 621 -4.80 -39.51 29.94
N ILE A 622 -3.87 -40.44 30.17
CA ILE A 622 -3.84 -41.74 29.45
C ILE A 622 -4.46 -42.89 30.29
N TYR A 623 -4.66 -42.71 31.60
CA TYR A 623 -5.09 -43.79 32.51
C TYR A 623 -6.11 -43.34 33.58
N GLU A 624 -7.19 -42.63 33.22
CA GLU A 624 -8.31 -42.48 34.16
C GLU A 624 -9.12 -43.78 34.35
N GLY A 625 -8.86 -44.80 33.53
CA GLY A 625 -9.33 -46.15 33.76
C GLY A 625 -8.22 -47.03 34.35
N ASN A 626 -8.21 -47.21 35.67
CA ASN A 626 -7.49 -48.26 36.39
C ASN A 626 -5.97 -48.06 36.62
N SER A 627 -5.58 -47.37 37.70
CA SER A 627 -4.48 -47.86 38.56
C SER A 627 -4.43 -47.16 39.92
N ASN A 628 -4.31 -47.97 40.98
CA ASN A 628 -3.99 -47.57 42.36
C ASN A 628 -2.53 -47.08 42.43
N ILE A 629 -2.25 -45.85 41.97
CA ILE A 629 -0.93 -45.26 42.19
C ILE A 629 -1.05 -43.88 42.83
N SER A 630 -0.67 -43.84 44.11
CA SER A 630 -0.45 -42.62 44.89
C SER A 630 0.80 -41.91 44.35
N TRP A 631 0.65 -41.04 43.36
CA TRP A 631 1.73 -40.18 42.90
C TRP A 631 1.84 -38.94 43.80
N ARG A 632 3.09 -38.51 44.07
CA ARG A 632 3.41 -37.41 44.99
C ARG A 632 2.67 -36.13 44.58
N LYS A 633 2.10 -35.42 45.56
CA LYS A 633 1.69 -34.02 45.39
C LYS A 633 2.92 -33.25 44.90
N GLY A 634 2.87 -32.67 43.70
CA GLY A 634 3.93 -31.76 43.25
C GLY A 634 3.97 -30.50 44.08
N ASP A 635 4.97 -29.66 43.85
CA ASP A 635 4.99 -28.33 44.46
C ASP A 635 3.80 -27.49 43.92
N ALA A 636 3.31 -26.53 44.71
CA ALA A 636 2.15 -25.71 44.38
C ALA A 636 2.30 -24.98 43.03
N LYS A 637 3.53 -24.64 42.63
CA LYS A 637 3.83 -24.04 41.32
C LYS A 637 3.62 -25.01 40.16
N GLU A 638 3.92 -26.30 40.34
CA GLU A 638 3.73 -27.30 39.28
C GLU A 638 2.25 -27.60 39.06
N ASP A 639 1.48 -27.66 40.14
CA ASP A 639 0.02 -27.82 40.06
C ASP A 639 -0.63 -26.67 39.28
N ILE A 640 -0.13 -25.45 39.45
CA ILE A 640 -0.60 -24.27 38.70
C ILE A 640 -0.27 -24.39 37.21
N LEU A 641 0.96 -24.79 36.84
CA LEU A 641 1.35 -24.91 35.42
C LEU A 641 0.63 -26.05 34.71
N VAL A 642 0.52 -27.22 35.34
CA VAL A 642 -0.21 -28.36 34.78
C VAL A 642 -1.69 -28.01 34.64
N GLY A 643 -2.30 -27.43 35.68
CA GLY A 643 -3.70 -27.00 35.63
C GLY A 643 -3.97 -25.95 34.54
N ALA A 644 -3.12 -24.94 34.41
CA ALA A 644 -3.26 -23.91 33.37
C ALA A 644 -3.10 -24.48 31.96
N LEU A 645 -2.20 -25.45 31.78
CA LEU A 645 -1.99 -26.12 30.50
C LEU A 645 -3.17 -27.02 30.11
N GLU A 646 -3.71 -27.80 31.06
CA GLU A 646 -4.90 -28.62 30.82
C GLU A 646 -6.12 -27.77 30.50
N GLN A 647 -6.35 -26.70 31.26
CA GLN A 647 -7.42 -25.73 30.98
C GLN A 647 -7.25 -25.07 29.60
N LEU A 648 -6.02 -24.73 29.20
CA LEU A 648 -5.77 -24.19 27.86
C LEU A 648 -6.13 -25.20 26.78
N ILE A 649 -5.72 -26.46 26.93
CA ILE A 649 -5.97 -27.49 25.92
C ILE A 649 -7.47 -27.79 25.80
N ASP A 650 -8.18 -27.86 26.93
CA ASP A 650 -9.62 -28.06 26.95
C ASP A 650 -10.36 -26.87 26.30
N LEU A 651 -9.94 -25.65 26.59
CA LEU A 651 -10.49 -24.44 26.00
C LEU A 651 -10.27 -24.41 24.48
N LEU A 652 -9.04 -24.61 24.01
CA LEU A 652 -8.72 -24.60 22.59
C LEU A 652 -9.41 -25.74 21.84
N ALA A 653 -9.58 -26.91 22.46
CA ALA A 653 -10.31 -28.02 21.87
C ALA A 653 -11.81 -27.74 21.70
N GLN A 654 -12.40 -26.95 22.59
CA GLN A 654 -13.80 -26.52 22.50
C GLN A 654 -13.99 -25.38 21.49
N GLU A 655 -13.04 -24.46 21.41
CA GLU A 655 -13.12 -23.26 20.56
C GLU A 655 -12.64 -23.50 19.12
N ALA A 656 -11.83 -24.53 18.87
CA ALA A 656 -11.28 -24.81 17.55
C ALA A 656 -12.36 -24.95 16.47
N LEU A 657 -12.03 -24.50 15.26
CA LEU A 657 -12.94 -24.61 14.12
C LEU A 657 -13.31 -26.08 13.86
N PRO A 658 -14.60 -26.40 13.63
CA PRO A 658 -15.03 -27.79 13.47
C PRO A 658 -14.33 -28.44 12.29
N VAL A 659 -13.43 -29.38 12.58
CA VAL A 659 -13.08 -30.46 11.64
C VAL A 659 -14.21 -31.48 11.75
N GLY A 660 -14.44 -32.37 10.78
CA GLY A 660 -15.48 -33.40 10.86
C GLY A 660 -15.39 -34.35 12.08
N GLU A 661 -14.43 -34.13 13.00
CA GLU A 661 -14.12 -34.88 14.21
C GLU A 661 -14.30 -33.98 15.44
N GLY A 662 -14.86 -34.52 16.53
CA GLY A 662 -15.29 -33.73 17.70
C GLY A 662 -14.15 -33.20 18.60
N PRO A 663 -14.46 -32.38 19.62
CA PRO A 663 -13.49 -31.73 20.51
C PRO A 663 -12.46 -32.67 21.16
N THR A 664 -12.84 -33.92 21.46
CA THR A 664 -11.93 -34.92 22.03
C THR A 664 -10.74 -35.23 21.12
N TYR A 665 -10.93 -35.24 19.80
CA TYR A 665 -9.84 -35.47 18.86
C TYR A 665 -8.86 -34.31 18.85
N ILE A 666 -9.38 -33.07 18.81
CA ILE A 666 -8.58 -31.85 18.86
C ILE A 666 -7.79 -31.77 20.15
N ASN A 667 -8.42 -32.10 21.28
CA ASN A 667 -7.75 -32.18 22.59
C ASN A 667 -6.53 -33.12 22.55
N ASN A 668 -6.69 -34.32 22.00
CA ASN A 668 -5.60 -35.29 21.87
C ASN A 668 -4.47 -34.75 20.99
N LEU A 669 -4.77 -34.09 19.86
CA LEU A 669 -3.75 -33.48 19.02
C LEU A 669 -2.97 -32.37 19.74
N LEU A 670 -3.67 -31.51 20.47
CA LEU A 670 -3.05 -30.45 21.26
C LEU A 670 -2.16 -31.04 22.37
N ARG A 671 -2.64 -32.06 23.09
CA ARG A 671 -1.84 -32.79 24.09
C ARG A 671 -0.57 -33.38 23.46
N CYS A 672 -0.69 -34.07 22.33
CA CYS A 672 0.47 -34.61 21.62
C CYS A 672 1.49 -33.53 21.25
N ALA A 673 1.04 -32.38 20.73
CA ALA A 673 1.92 -31.27 20.36
C ALA A 673 2.72 -30.74 21.57
N TRP A 674 2.07 -30.57 22.72
CA TRP A 674 2.73 -30.14 23.96
C TRP A 674 3.70 -31.20 24.49
N ILE A 675 3.33 -32.48 24.50
CA ILE A 675 4.20 -33.59 24.93
C ILE A 675 5.46 -33.66 24.05
N GLU A 676 5.31 -33.56 22.73
CA GLU A 676 6.44 -33.57 21.80
C GLU A 676 7.39 -32.38 22.05
N TRP A 677 6.84 -31.17 22.21
CA TRP A 677 7.64 -29.97 22.51
C TRP A 677 8.42 -30.13 23.82
N MET A 678 7.72 -30.59 24.86
CA MET A 678 8.25 -30.86 26.19
C MET A 678 9.42 -31.87 26.18
N MET A 679 9.27 -32.99 25.47
CA MET A 679 10.34 -33.98 25.29
C MET A 679 11.57 -33.38 24.61
N GLN A 680 11.37 -32.48 23.65
CA GLN A 680 12.49 -31.82 22.95
C GLN A 680 13.21 -30.77 23.81
N GLN A 681 12.51 -30.09 24.73
CA GLN A 681 13.15 -29.17 25.68
C GLN A 681 14.10 -29.94 26.63
N LYS A 682 13.73 -31.14 27.07
CA LYS A 682 14.56 -32.00 27.91
C LYS A 682 15.88 -32.41 27.26
N ASN A 683 15.82 -32.90 26.02
CA ASN A 683 17.03 -33.36 25.30
C ASN A 683 18.05 -32.23 25.04
N ARG A 684 17.68 -30.96 25.24
CA ARG A 684 18.56 -29.80 25.08
C ARG A 684 19.43 -29.52 26.30
N GLU A 685 18.95 -29.86 27.50
CA GLU A 685 19.70 -29.66 28.76
C GLU A 685 20.91 -30.60 28.87
N ASP A 686 20.88 -31.75 28.19
CA ASP A 686 21.99 -32.73 28.18
C ASP A 686 23.13 -32.35 27.20
N ASP A 687 22.88 -31.50 26.19
CA ASP A 687 23.83 -31.23 25.08
C ASP A 687 24.57 -29.88 25.15
N THR A 688 24.28 -28.99 26.10
CA THR A 688 24.91 -27.65 26.17
C THR A 688 25.51 -27.30 27.53
N CYS A 689 26.80 -27.58 27.69
CA CYS A 689 27.65 -26.94 28.69
C CYS A 689 27.98 -25.50 28.25
N ILE A 690 27.05 -24.57 28.47
CA ILE A 690 27.39 -23.13 28.56
C ILE A 690 26.81 -22.64 29.88
N SER A 691 27.61 -22.79 30.94
CA SER A 691 27.37 -22.18 32.24
C SER A 691 27.62 -20.67 32.16
N GLY A 692 26.57 -19.91 31.88
CA GLY A 692 26.54 -18.47 32.07
C GLY A 692 25.15 -18.11 32.58
N VAL A 693 25.07 -17.38 33.68
CA VAL A 693 23.82 -16.81 34.19
C VAL A 693 23.35 -15.76 33.18
N VAL A 694 22.63 -16.21 32.15
CA VAL A 694 22.04 -15.37 31.11
C VAL A 694 20.59 -15.12 31.52
N GLN A 695 20.25 -13.86 31.78
CA GLN A 695 18.86 -13.44 31.99
C GLN A 695 18.02 -13.90 30.79
N ALA A 696 16.85 -14.47 31.06
CA ALA A 696 15.92 -14.84 30.00
C ALA A 696 15.49 -13.57 29.26
N GLY A 697 15.95 -13.40 28.02
CA GLY A 697 15.54 -12.31 27.15
C GLY A 697 14.02 -12.28 26.91
N PRO A 698 13.49 -11.20 26.33
CA PRO A 698 12.05 -10.95 26.25
C PRO A 698 11.27 -12.07 25.55
N CYS A 699 10.02 -12.26 26.02
CA CYS A 699 8.98 -13.27 25.68
C CYS A 699 8.63 -13.42 24.17
N MET A 700 9.38 -12.78 23.27
CA MET A 700 8.94 -12.34 21.95
C MET A 700 9.65 -13.03 20.79
N VAL A 701 10.86 -13.55 21.03
CA VAL A 701 11.66 -14.27 20.03
C VAL A 701 11.78 -15.73 20.46
N HIS A 702 11.04 -16.58 19.77
CA HIS A 702 10.89 -17.99 20.10
C HIS A 702 12.05 -18.83 19.55
N ASP A 703 12.43 -19.89 20.26
CA ASP A 703 13.33 -20.92 19.73
C ASP A 703 12.62 -21.85 18.75
N LYS A 704 13.38 -22.69 18.05
CA LYS A 704 12.82 -23.59 17.05
C LYS A 704 11.68 -24.47 17.55
N GLN A 705 11.81 -25.05 18.74
CA GLN A 705 10.82 -25.97 19.28
C GLN A 705 9.51 -25.21 19.54
N THR A 706 9.62 -24.02 20.13
CA THR A 706 8.48 -23.17 20.44
C THR A 706 7.79 -22.66 19.18
N CYS A 707 8.54 -22.29 18.14
CA CYS A 707 7.96 -21.96 16.82
C CYS A 707 7.15 -23.12 16.24
N LEU A 708 7.65 -24.35 16.36
CA LEU A 708 6.94 -25.53 15.86
C LEU A 708 5.68 -25.84 16.64
N LEU A 709 5.72 -25.70 17.97
CA LEU A 709 4.55 -25.82 18.83
C LEU A 709 3.48 -24.80 18.43
N LEU A 710 3.89 -23.53 18.23
CA LEU A 710 2.97 -22.45 17.83
C LEU A 710 2.30 -22.76 16.51
N VAL A 711 3.06 -23.10 15.46
CA VAL A 711 2.48 -23.41 14.14
C VAL A 711 1.54 -24.62 14.22
N LYS A 712 1.93 -25.69 14.92
CA LYS A 712 1.05 -26.86 15.11
C LYS A 712 -0.27 -26.47 15.76
N ILE A 713 -0.23 -25.72 16.86
CA ILE A 713 -1.43 -25.35 17.61
C ILE A 713 -2.29 -24.35 16.82
N ILE A 714 -1.69 -23.36 16.16
CA ILE A 714 -2.41 -22.40 15.30
C ILE A 714 -3.17 -23.14 14.20
N GLU A 715 -2.52 -24.08 13.51
CA GLU A 715 -3.15 -24.84 12.43
C GLU A 715 -4.22 -25.83 12.94
N ILE A 716 -4.01 -26.46 14.09
CA ILE A 716 -5.03 -27.29 14.74
C ILE A 716 -6.27 -26.45 15.07
N CYS A 717 -6.08 -25.29 15.71
CA CYS A 717 -7.16 -24.37 16.07
C CYS A 717 -7.87 -23.78 14.85
N GLY A 718 -7.12 -23.59 13.76
CA GLY A 718 -7.61 -23.14 12.45
C GLY A 718 -8.36 -24.21 11.65
N GLY A 719 -8.52 -25.44 12.16
CA GLY A 719 -9.18 -26.55 11.47
C GLY A 719 -8.35 -27.19 10.35
N ARG A 720 -7.03 -26.93 10.32
CA ARG A 720 -6.09 -27.35 9.24
C ARG A 720 -5.09 -28.40 9.73
N SER A 721 -5.46 -29.21 10.72
CA SER A 721 -4.58 -30.22 11.34
C SER A 721 -4.03 -31.25 10.36
N GLY A 722 -4.82 -31.67 9.36
CA GLY A 722 -4.39 -32.59 8.30
C GLY A 722 -3.31 -31.98 7.37
N GLU A 723 -3.48 -30.71 7.01
CA GLU A 723 -2.53 -29.97 6.17
C GLU A 723 -1.22 -29.71 6.93
N ALA A 724 -1.31 -29.32 8.21
CA ALA A 724 -0.15 -29.18 9.08
C ALA A 724 0.61 -30.50 9.26
N SER A 725 -0.11 -31.60 9.48
CA SER A 725 0.49 -32.94 9.59
C SER A 725 1.17 -33.36 8.29
N SER A 726 0.58 -33.05 7.13
CA SER A 726 1.21 -33.28 5.83
C SER A 726 2.49 -32.46 5.66
N MET A 727 2.48 -31.17 6.02
CA MET A 727 3.68 -30.32 6.01
C MET A 727 4.76 -30.89 6.93
N ILE A 728 4.42 -31.32 8.14
CA ILE A 728 5.43 -31.82 9.09
C ILE A 728 6.03 -33.16 8.65
N ASN A 729 5.23 -34.04 8.04
CA ASN A 729 5.64 -35.41 7.74
C ASN A 729 6.27 -35.59 6.34
N THR A 730 6.30 -34.56 5.51
CA THR A 730 6.97 -34.61 4.19
C THR A 730 8.44 -34.22 4.30
N MET A 731 9.30 -34.76 3.41
CA MET A 731 10.72 -34.41 3.39
C MET A 731 10.94 -32.92 3.11
N ASP A 732 10.18 -32.35 2.18
CA ASP A 732 10.24 -30.92 1.86
C ASP A 732 9.80 -30.05 3.04
N GLY A 733 8.74 -30.46 3.73
CA GLY A 733 8.27 -29.73 4.89
C GLY A 733 9.15 -29.90 6.12
N PHE A 734 9.85 -31.03 6.30
CA PHE A 734 10.90 -31.19 7.31
C PHE A 734 12.05 -30.20 7.08
N TRP A 735 12.56 -30.11 5.84
CA TRP A 735 13.61 -29.15 5.51
C TRP A 735 13.16 -27.70 5.72
N PHE A 736 11.93 -27.38 5.31
CA PHE A 736 11.32 -26.06 5.50
C PHE A 736 11.21 -25.67 6.99
N ILE A 737 10.79 -26.62 7.82
CA ILE A 737 10.74 -26.49 9.28
C ILE A 737 12.14 -26.26 9.86
N GLN A 738 13.14 -27.03 9.44
CA GLN A 738 14.53 -26.87 9.90
C GLN A 738 15.11 -25.51 9.52
N LEU A 739 14.75 -24.99 8.35
CA LEU A 739 15.16 -23.66 7.92
C LEU A 739 14.56 -22.58 8.81
N ALA A 740 13.23 -22.58 8.99
CA ALA A 740 12.54 -21.63 9.87
C ALA A 740 13.07 -21.69 11.30
N SER A 741 13.33 -22.90 11.78
CA SER A 741 13.94 -23.21 13.08
C SER A 741 15.32 -22.56 13.24
N SER A 742 16.20 -22.75 12.26
CA SER A 742 17.55 -22.17 12.25
C SER A 742 17.50 -20.64 12.27
N ILE A 743 16.57 -20.03 11.51
CA ILE A 743 16.37 -18.58 11.53
C ILE A 743 15.96 -18.11 12.93
N CYS A 744 14.99 -18.78 13.56
CA CYS A 744 14.52 -18.43 14.89
C CYS A 744 15.60 -18.58 15.96
N ASP A 745 16.39 -19.66 15.93
CA ASP A 745 17.52 -19.86 16.83
C ASP A 745 18.59 -18.77 16.65
N ASN A 746 18.89 -18.38 15.41
CA ASN A 746 19.82 -17.29 15.12
C ASN A 746 19.27 -15.92 15.58
N LEU A 747 17.98 -15.63 15.38
CA LEU A 747 17.33 -14.42 15.88
C LEU A 747 17.34 -14.37 17.41
N HIS A 748 17.04 -15.49 18.06
CA HIS A 748 17.08 -15.62 19.51
C HIS A 748 18.52 -15.40 20.03
N HIS A 749 19.51 -15.99 19.37
CA HIS A 749 20.92 -15.77 19.70
C HIS A 749 21.33 -14.30 19.52
N LYS A 750 20.87 -13.64 18.44
CA LYS A 750 21.12 -12.22 18.19
C LYS A 750 20.58 -11.36 19.32
N MET A 751 19.35 -11.65 19.75
CA MET A 751 18.69 -10.94 20.85
C MET A 751 19.49 -11.10 22.16
N LEU A 752 19.88 -12.33 22.52
CA LEU A 752 20.68 -12.58 23.73
C LEU A 752 22.04 -11.86 23.69
N LEU A 753 22.71 -11.84 22.53
CA LEU A 753 23.98 -11.13 22.36
C LEU A 753 23.83 -9.61 22.45
N SER A 754 22.67 -9.06 22.08
CA SER A 754 22.41 -7.62 22.14
C SER A 754 22.32 -7.06 23.57
N GLU A 755 22.09 -7.94 24.55
CA GLU A 755 22.02 -7.59 25.98
C GLU A 755 23.40 -7.64 26.68
N ASP A 756 24.44 -8.19 26.04
CA ASP A 756 25.79 -8.26 26.59
C ASP A 756 26.63 -7.01 26.23
N THR A 757 27.12 -6.31 27.25
CA THR A 757 28.00 -5.14 27.12
C THR A 757 29.34 -5.40 26.41
N LYS A 758 29.80 -6.65 26.28
CA LYS A 758 31.04 -7.01 25.57
C LYS A 758 30.75 -7.44 24.12
N ARG A 759 30.38 -6.44 23.31
CA ARG A 759 29.99 -6.59 21.90
C ARG A 759 31.13 -7.11 21.01
N SER A 760 30.85 -8.13 20.19
CA SER A 760 31.64 -8.46 18.99
C SER A 760 30.81 -8.12 17.75
N GLU A 761 31.08 -6.97 17.12
CA GLU A 761 30.38 -6.52 15.91
C GLU A 761 30.47 -7.55 14.77
N ALA A 762 31.59 -8.26 14.67
CA ALA A 762 31.79 -9.32 13.69
C ALA A 762 30.83 -10.52 13.88
N THR A 763 30.53 -10.89 15.13
CA THR A 763 29.61 -11.99 15.44
C THR A 763 28.17 -11.62 15.07
N MET A 764 27.76 -10.38 15.33
CA MET A 764 26.43 -9.89 14.94
C MET A 764 26.27 -9.83 13.41
N SER A 765 27.28 -9.30 12.71
CA SER A 765 27.27 -9.22 11.24
C SER A 765 27.14 -10.61 10.60
N HIS A 766 27.90 -11.59 11.09
CA HIS A 766 27.81 -12.98 10.60
C HIS A 766 26.44 -13.62 10.85
N LEU A 767 25.79 -13.24 11.95
CA LEU A 767 24.46 -13.74 12.29
C LEU A 767 23.39 -13.11 11.39
N ASP A 768 23.51 -11.82 11.10
CA ASP A 768 22.63 -11.11 10.18
C ASP A 768 22.71 -11.69 8.77
N GLU A 769 23.91 -12.02 8.28
CA GLU A 769 24.08 -12.71 6.98
C GLU A 769 23.39 -14.06 6.95
N LYS A 770 23.50 -14.86 8.02
CA LYS A 770 22.82 -16.16 8.13
C LYS A 770 21.31 -16.04 8.18
N ILE A 771 20.79 -15.10 8.98
CA ILE A 771 19.36 -14.83 9.11
C ILE A 771 18.81 -14.41 7.75
N GLU A 772 19.48 -13.47 7.08
CA GLU A 772 19.09 -12.94 5.78
C GLU A 772 19.08 -14.03 4.69
N ALA A 773 20.14 -14.84 4.61
CA ALA A 773 20.18 -15.99 3.69
C ALA A 773 19.08 -17.02 3.98
N GLY A 774 18.80 -17.26 5.25
CA GLY A 774 17.71 -18.14 5.68
C GLY A 774 16.34 -17.59 5.29
N MET A 775 16.09 -16.30 5.51
CA MET A 775 14.83 -15.65 5.15
C MET A 775 14.58 -15.64 3.64
N GLN A 776 15.62 -15.48 2.81
CA GLN A 776 15.51 -15.60 1.35
C GLN A 776 15.07 -17.00 0.93
N GLN A 777 15.72 -18.03 1.48
CA GLN A 777 15.35 -19.42 1.23
C GLN A 777 13.92 -19.69 1.70
N LEU A 778 13.53 -19.20 2.88
CA LEU A 778 12.20 -19.42 3.45
C LEU A 778 11.13 -18.78 2.55
N THR A 779 11.37 -17.54 2.13
CA THR A 779 10.50 -16.77 1.24
C THR A 779 10.34 -17.48 -0.11
N GLN A 780 11.43 -17.96 -0.71
CA GLN A 780 11.40 -18.72 -1.96
C GLN A 780 10.50 -19.96 -1.87
N ASN A 781 10.59 -20.70 -0.77
CA ASN A 781 9.82 -21.93 -0.55
C ASN A 781 8.33 -21.68 -0.29
N VAL A 782 7.96 -20.50 0.22
CA VAL A 782 6.56 -20.09 0.40
C VAL A 782 5.96 -19.57 -0.91
N LEU A 783 6.73 -18.78 -1.66
CA LEU A 783 6.22 -18.09 -2.85
C LEU A 783 6.25 -18.93 -4.12
N ARG A 784 7.16 -19.92 -4.25
CA ARG A 784 7.15 -20.83 -5.40
C ARG A 784 6.01 -21.84 -5.27
N ALA A 785 5.00 -21.71 -6.14
CA ALA A 785 3.97 -22.73 -6.31
C ALA A 785 4.62 -24.01 -6.87
N HIS A 786 4.75 -25.05 -6.05
CA HIS A 786 4.94 -26.41 -6.57
C HIS A 786 3.58 -26.89 -7.08
N GLY A 787 3.52 -27.42 -8.30
CA GLY A 787 2.29 -27.70 -9.06
C GLY A 787 1.31 -28.73 -8.48
N ASP A 788 1.43 -29.09 -7.20
CA ASP A 788 0.43 -29.86 -6.47
C ASP A 788 -0.37 -28.89 -5.60
N GLY A 789 -1.69 -28.78 -5.83
CA GLY A 789 -2.61 -27.92 -5.08
C GLY A 789 -2.79 -28.26 -3.60
N ALA A 790 -1.76 -28.74 -2.90
CA ALA A 790 -1.69 -28.87 -1.45
C ALA A 790 -1.52 -27.48 -0.80
N SER A 791 -2.25 -27.23 0.30
CA SER A 791 -2.39 -25.88 0.85
C SER A 791 -1.05 -25.25 1.25
N SER A 792 -0.88 -23.99 0.87
CA SER A 792 0.27 -23.14 1.24
C SER A 792 0.08 -22.45 2.59
N GLU A 793 -1.05 -22.67 3.27
CA GLU A 793 -1.44 -21.94 4.48
C GLU A 793 -0.55 -22.27 5.69
N PRO A 794 -0.24 -23.54 6.03
CA PRO A 794 0.70 -23.84 7.11
C PRO A 794 2.09 -23.20 6.90
N LYS A 795 2.55 -23.13 5.64
CA LYS A 795 3.82 -22.47 5.28
C LYS A 795 3.74 -20.94 5.48
N ARG A 796 2.60 -20.32 5.17
CA ARG A 796 2.33 -18.89 5.42
C ARG A 796 2.22 -18.58 6.92
N THR A 797 1.60 -19.46 7.70
CA THR A 797 1.56 -19.35 9.16
C THR A 797 2.98 -19.39 9.74
N LEU A 798 3.81 -20.36 9.32
CA LEU A 798 5.20 -20.43 9.77
C LEU A 798 5.98 -19.16 9.38
N LEU A 799 5.85 -18.67 8.14
CA LEU A 799 6.47 -17.41 7.72
C LEU A 799 6.00 -16.24 8.58
N SER A 800 4.73 -16.18 8.98
CA SER A 800 4.19 -15.13 9.84
C SER A 800 4.80 -15.17 11.23
N VAL A 801 4.95 -16.37 11.82
CA VAL A 801 5.64 -16.56 13.10
C VAL A 801 7.10 -16.11 13.00
N VAL A 802 7.83 -16.54 11.96
CA VAL A 802 9.24 -16.16 11.76
C VAL A 802 9.38 -14.65 11.55
N ARG A 803 8.51 -14.01 10.75
CA ARG A 803 8.50 -12.55 10.55
C ARG A 803 8.20 -11.80 11.84
N SER A 804 7.32 -12.31 12.71
CA SER A 804 7.06 -11.73 14.02
C SER A 804 8.31 -11.75 14.92
N CYS A 805 9.06 -12.87 14.92
CA CYS A 805 10.35 -12.98 15.62
C CYS A 805 11.38 -12.04 15.01
N TYR A 806 11.43 -11.93 13.69
CA TYR A 806 12.33 -11.01 12.98
C TYR A 806 12.04 -9.56 13.34
N TYR A 807 10.77 -9.15 13.35
CA TYR A 807 10.34 -7.83 13.79
C TYR A 807 10.73 -7.59 15.25
N ALA A 808 10.41 -8.50 16.17
CA ALA A 808 10.74 -8.35 17.58
C ALA A 808 12.26 -8.24 17.84
N ALA A 809 13.09 -8.96 17.08
CA ALA A 809 14.54 -8.93 17.23
C ALA A 809 15.21 -7.65 16.65
N ASN A 810 14.53 -6.96 15.72
CA ASN A 810 15.10 -5.80 15.02
C ASN A 810 14.39 -4.47 15.34
N CYS A 811 13.24 -4.52 16.03
CA CYS A 811 12.49 -3.32 16.43
C CYS A 811 13.00 -2.79 17.79
N PRO A 812 13.45 -1.52 17.87
CA PRO A 812 13.83 -0.93 19.16
C PRO A 812 12.67 -0.94 20.16
N PRO A 813 12.90 -1.19 21.46
CA PRO A 813 11.82 -1.36 22.45
C PRO A 813 10.81 -0.21 22.53
N HIS A 814 11.28 1.04 22.40
CA HIS A 814 10.40 2.23 22.43
C HIS A 814 9.54 2.34 21.16
N VAL A 815 10.06 1.92 20.00
CA VAL A 815 9.29 1.87 18.76
C VAL A 815 8.28 0.74 18.80
N PHE A 816 8.67 -0.41 19.35
CA PHE A 816 7.78 -1.54 19.59
C PHE A 816 6.57 -1.12 20.43
N ASP A 817 6.80 -0.49 21.59
CA ASP A 817 5.71 -0.05 22.47
C ASP A 817 4.84 1.04 21.81
N GLY A 818 5.45 1.93 21.00
CA GLY A 818 4.69 2.88 20.18
C GLY A 818 3.80 2.20 19.13
N HIS A 819 4.27 1.11 18.50
CA HIS A 819 3.45 0.32 17.59
C HIS A 819 2.32 -0.40 18.33
N VAL A 820 2.57 -0.94 19.53
CA VAL A 820 1.52 -1.53 20.38
C VAL A 820 0.44 -0.50 20.68
N SER A 821 0.82 0.70 21.11
CA SER A 821 -0.12 1.82 21.36
C SER A 821 -0.98 2.10 20.13
N LYS A 822 -0.34 2.35 19.00
CA LYS A 822 -1.02 2.74 17.76
C LYS A 822 -1.94 1.67 17.19
N VAL A 823 -1.53 0.41 17.26
CA VAL A 823 -2.27 -0.69 16.63
C VAL A 823 -3.40 -1.18 17.54
N ILE A 824 -3.18 -1.31 18.84
CA ILE A 824 -4.17 -1.91 19.74
C ILE A 824 -5.10 -0.86 20.35
N PHE A 825 -4.63 0.37 20.61
CA PHE A 825 -5.36 1.31 21.47
C PHE A 825 -5.74 2.64 20.80
N GLU A 826 -5.05 3.06 19.73
CA GLU A 826 -5.35 4.34 19.06
C GLU A 826 -6.25 4.15 17.84
N HIS A 827 -7.49 4.64 17.93
CA HIS A 827 -8.44 4.66 16.81
C HIS A 827 -7.96 5.54 15.65
N VAL A 828 -8.31 5.12 14.44
CA VAL A 828 -8.07 5.89 13.21
C VAL A 828 -9.32 6.71 12.88
N PHE A 829 -9.18 8.02 12.78
CA PHE A 829 -10.26 8.97 12.50
C PHE A 829 -10.24 9.47 11.06
#